data_AF-A0A820APK4-F1
#
_entry.id   AF-A0A820APK4-F1
#
_cell.length_a   1.000
_cell.length_b   1.000
_cell.length_c   1.000
_cell.angle_alpha   90.00
_cell.angle_beta   90.00
_cell.angle_gamma   90.00
#
_symmetry.space_group_name_H-M   'P 1'
#
loop_
_entity.id
_entity.type
_entity.pdbx_description
1 polymer ?
#
loop_
_entity_poly.entity_id
_entity_poly.type
_entity_poly.pdbx_seq_one_letter_code
_entity_poly.pdbx_strand_id
1 'polypeptide(L)'
;MKTRRHTTDSRISSSRDESIDILPATSSDEQSTETSPNQDVTQSVSKSSVWQYFERCTSNGILKAKCLLCQHILSTPNYGTSTLKRHLEQVHNIKQTDSSAVPSSSTISNKISKPEKKALDLLAVNAIIQDARGYGDLQKPGIKKLIDTLKPNYKPPHRNMVVKQLKRLHQHHYNLTKIEFEEAKYLSITCDFWKDRKNNSYLVITGHYVDKKFDQHSKILQFMKFEDRHYSSTIANEIENQLINLNLYDKLVTITCDGAPNMREMLNYFSRQSIKYIHCTAHKLHLIICNSLNLWVTTKKKGNTTENEEIIDAGVIEDDEDEAGGSLSQMVRTMSFDADPLSNDMNNDDSEGDETSKVSYEFIFPSVLVFKIKSKFCSNDDVDGELELNDQLTDAATDEEWTDEEDDNHEEIVDNFVEGINMNETSLDYIPQMIKDMIDKTREIVNTIKGSSILTSFIEKKRLHFNARVKKQKQIKRRLLIDVKTRWNSTYKMLHTISLYRNFINDLFKSKGTLGLAVKLRRKLTRVELSTDEWDILNLIISLLYPFYSATKVLSNTKYPTVGSALYLMKGLEEHLTKEDNNELLNNFKKIILNKFRQYIIDDVEQFNTLKLYSYFDPTGFSALTRGEQTTVEREITKLHKNVFSSSENSSSSSNQQMKKNE
;
A
#
# COMPACT_ATOMS: atom_id res chain seq x y z
N MET A 1 39.57 2.66 50.13
CA MET A 1 41.00 3.06 50.20
C MET A 1 41.34 3.91 48.97
N LYS A 2 42.13 4.99 49.10
CA LYS A 2 42.63 5.91 48.02
C LYS A 2 41.49 6.60 47.20
N THR A 3 41.19 7.91 47.21
CA THR A 3 41.81 9.24 47.53
C THR A 3 42.64 9.93 46.43
N ARG A 4 42.45 11.27 46.31
CA ARG A 4 42.88 12.28 45.28
C ARG A 4 41.93 12.39 44.07
N ARG A 5 41.35 13.54 43.66
CA ARG A 5 41.45 15.00 43.99
C ARG A 5 42.60 15.79 43.30
N HIS A 6 42.28 17.00 42.79
CA HIS A 6 43.15 18.09 42.24
C HIS A 6 43.77 17.93 40.84
N THR A 7 44.06 18.97 40.01
CA THR A 7 43.40 20.27 39.63
C THR A 7 44.14 20.89 38.40
N THR A 8 43.61 21.97 37.78
CA THR A 8 44.25 23.12 37.03
C THR A 8 45.72 22.99 36.52
N ASP A 9 46.10 23.40 35.30
CA ASP A 9 46.00 24.74 34.64
C ASP A 9 46.20 24.57 33.09
N SER A 10 45.78 25.42 32.13
CA SER A 10 46.08 26.84 31.79
C SER A 10 47.58 27.14 31.51
N ARG A 11 48.02 28.21 30.81
CA ARG A 11 47.39 29.39 30.16
C ARG A 11 47.52 29.25 28.62
N ILE A 12 47.55 30.22 27.69
CA ILE A 12 47.49 31.71 27.57
C ILE A 12 46.91 31.99 26.14
N SER A 13 46.37 33.14 25.69
CA SER A 13 46.71 34.57 25.87
C SER A 13 45.45 35.50 25.83
N SER A 14 45.48 36.66 26.49
CA SER A 14 45.54 38.04 25.91
C SER A 14 44.47 38.45 24.87
N SER A 15 43.73 39.56 25.01
CA SER A 15 43.76 40.57 26.10
C SER A 15 42.67 41.65 25.95
N ARG A 16 42.03 42.01 27.08
CA ARG A 16 41.46 43.34 27.42
C ARG A 16 40.30 43.88 26.59
N ASP A 17 39.41 44.79 27.00
CA ASP A 17 38.88 45.48 28.22
C ASP A 17 37.99 46.60 27.57
N GLU A 18 36.94 47.24 28.12
CA GLU A 18 36.17 47.17 29.37
C GLU A 18 34.87 48.00 29.20
N SER A 19 33.75 47.61 29.86
CA SER A 19 32.74 48.48 30.55
C SER A 19 31.96 49.61 29.79
N ILE A 20 30.80 50.16 30.22
CA ILE A 20 29.71 49.77 31.17
C ILE A 20 28.40 50.54 30.81
N ASP A 21 27.26 50.04 31.30
CA ASP A 21 25.84 50.50 31.35
C ASP A 21 25.42 51.97 31.07
N ILE A 22 24.15 52.16 30.64
CA ILE A 22 23.06 52.90 31.36
C ILE A 22 21.76 53.03 30.50
N LEU A 23 20.58 53.00 31.15
CA LEU A 23 19.25 53.42 30.63
C LEU A 23 18.77 54.65 31.42
N PRO A 24 18.02 55.60 30.82
CA PRO A 24 16.55 55.58 30.99
C PRO A 24 15.76 56.15 29.78
N ALA A 25 14.48 56.51 30.00
CA ALA A 25 13.48 56.91 28.99
C ALA A 25 13.02 58.39 29.16
N THR A 26 11.77 58.67 28.74
CA THR A 26 11.02 59.96 28.67
C THR A 26 11.33 60.86 27.45
N SER A 27 10.48 61.82 27.05
CA SER A 27 9.05 61.80 26.60
C SER A 27 8.47 63.22 26.65
N SER A 28 8.00 63.77 25.53
CA SER A 28 7.15 64.97 25.42
C SER A 28 6.94 65.39 23.94
N ASP A 29 5.95 66.20 23.55
CA ASP A 29 4.51 66.16 23.90
C ASP A 29 3.68 67.04 22.92
N GLU A 30 2.35 67.03 23.06
CA GLU A 30 1.37 68.07 22.64
C GLU A 30 1.15 68.41 21.12
N GLN A 31 -0.08 68.21 20.58
CA GLN A 31 -1.18 69.20 20.34
C GLN A 31 -1.01 70.09 19.06
N SER A 32 -2.03 70.58 18.33
CA SER A 32 -3.51 70.64 18.50
C SER A 32 -4.28 70.64 17.14
N THR A 33 -5.53 71.14 17.12
CA THR A 33 -6.63 71.15 16.11
C THR A 33 -6.36 72.06 14.86
N GLU A 34 -7.22 72.28 13.84
CA GLU A 34 -8.68 72.09 13.65
C GLU A 34 -9.15 72.00 12.16
N THR A 35 -10.42 72.33 11.85
CA THR A 35 -11.29 71.95 10.70
C THR A 35 -11.14 72.65 9.32
N SER A 36 -11.75 72.00 8.30
CA SER A 36 -12.08 72.41 6.90
C SER A 36 -13.11 73.60 6.80
N PRO A 37 -13.65 74.09 5.61
CA PRO A 37 -13.91 73.40 4.31
C PRO A 37 -13.87 74.22 2.96
N ASN A 38 -14.29 73.55 1.88
CA ASN A 38 -15.05 74.02 0.68
C ASN A 38 -14.38 74.53 -0.64
N GLN A 39 -14.77 73.84 -1.75
CA GLN A 39 -15.28 74.34 -3.06
C GLN A 39 -14.42 75.28 -3.97
N ASP A 40 -14.38 75.14 -5.31
CA ASP A 40 -14.94 74.13 -6.26
C ASP A 40 -14.25 74.24 -7.66
N VAL A 41 -14.74 73.49 -8.66
CA VAL A 41 -14.72 73.78 -10.14
C VAL A 41 -13.45 73.43 -10.98
N THR A 42 -13.51 72.22 -11.56
CA THR A 42 -13.27 71.84 -12.99
C THR A 42 -11.95 71.23 -13.55
N GLN A 43 -12.18 70.40 -14.58
CA GLN A 43 -11.33 69.89 -15.68
C GLN A 43 -10.25 68.78 -15.44
N SER A 44 -10.74 67.53 -15.49
CA SER A 44 -10.46 66.52 -16.56
C SER A 44 -9.09 66.53 -17.29
N VAL A 45 -8.35 65.41 -17.50
CA VAL A 45 -8.57 63.97 -17.18
C VAL A 45 -7.24 63.30 -16.80
N SER A 46 -7.21 62.58 -15.68
CA SER A 46 -6.41 61.36 -15.54
C SER A 46 -7.09 60.44 -14.52
N LYS A 47 -8.00 59.58 -15.00
CA LYS A 47 -8.72 58.63 -14.14
C LYS A 47 -7.82 57.43 -13.85
N SER A 48 -6.99 57.55 -12.80
CA SER A 48 -6.19 56.44 -12.24
C SER A 48 -7.00 55.14 -12.17
N SER A 49 -6.42 54.06 -12.71
CA SER A 49 -7.03 52.73 -12.90
C SER A 49 -7.66 52.12 -11.64
N VAL A 50 -7.24 52.55 -10.45
CA VAL A 50 -7.88 52.17 -9.18
C VAL A 50 -9.40 52.31 -9.20
N TRP A 51 -9.95 53.31 -9.91
CA TRP A 51 -11.38 53.61 -9.92
C TRP A 51 -12.26 52.55 -10.60
N GLN A 52 -11.69 51.55 -11.28
CA GLN A 52 -12.47 50.40 -11.78
C GLN A 52 -12.94 49.44 -10.66
N TYR A 53 -12.42 49.59 -9.43
CA TYR A 53 -12.80 48.78 -8.26
C TYR A 53 -13.63 49.54 -7.21
N PHE A 54 -13.96 50.82 -7.44
CA PHE A 54 -14.64 51.65 -6.45
C PHE A 54 -15.73 52.54 -7.04
N GLU A 55 -16.91 52.48 -6.44
CA GLU A 55 -17.99 53.44 -6.66
C GLU A 55 -17.78 54.70 -5.81
N ARG A 56 -18.09 55.88 -6.36
CA ARG A 56 -18.05 57.16 -5.60
C ARG A 56 -19.36 57.35 -4.85
N CYS A 57 -19.29 57.63 -3.56
CA CYS A 57 -20.46 57.93 -2.74
C CYS A 57 -20.19 59.12 -1.81
N THR A 58 -21.24 59.78 -1.35
CA THR A 58 -21.15 60.92 -0.43
C THR A 58 -22.04 60.65 0.77
N SER A 59 -21.58 61.00 1.98
CA SER A 59 -22.40 60.90 3.19
C SER A 59 -22.09 62.08 4.10
N ASN A 60 -23.12 62.84 4.50
CA ASN A 60 -23.01 64.03 5.34
C ASN A 60 -21.96 65.03 4.81
N GLY A 61 -21.97 65.30 3.51
CA GLY A 61 -21.03 66.19 2.82
C GLY A 61 -19.62 65.62 2.58
N ILE A 62 -19.24 64.49 3.20
CA ILE A 62 -17.91 63.90 3.07
C ILE A 62 -17.89 62.95 1.85
N LEU A 63 -16.90 63.17 0.98
CA LEU A 63 -16.62 62.33 -0.20
C LEU A 63 -16.00 60.99 0.23
N LYS A 64 -16.58 59.89 -0.25
CA LYS A 64 -16.19 58.52 0.08
C LYS A 64 -16.14 57.65 -1.18
N ALA A 65 -15.59 56.45 -1.03
CA ALA A 65 -15.52 55.45 -2.07
C ALA A 65 -15.89 54.08 -1.52
N LYS A 66 -16.85 53.39 -2.14
CA LYS A 66 -17.27 52.03 -1.77
C LYS A 66 -16.48 51.02 -2.60
N CYS A 67 -15.78 50.10 -1.95
CA CYS A 67 -15.08 49.01 -2.64
C CYS A 67 -16.10 48.05 -3.26
N LEU A 68 -16.04 47.82 -4.57
CA LEU A 68 -16.96 46.90 -5.24
C LEU A 68 -16.69 45.42 -4.88
N LEU A 69 -15.48 45.10 -4.43
CA LEU A 69 -15.04 43.74 -4.11
C LEU A 69 -15.40 43.27 -2.68
N CYS A 70 -15.53 44.19 -1.71
CA CYS A 70 -15.88 43.85 -0.32
C CYS A 70 -16.96 44.76 0.30
N GLN A 71 -17.57 45.63 -0.51
CA GLN A 71 -18.59 46.62 -0.10
C GLN A 71 -18.14 47.65 0.96
N HIS A 72 -16.90 47.56 1.47
CA HIS A 72 -16.36 48.44 2.50
C HIS A 72 -16.24 49.89 2.00
N ILE A 73 -16.75 50.84 2.80
CA ILE A 73 -16.72 52.26 2.48
C ILE A 73 -15.46 52.90 3.07
N LEU A 74 -14.67 53.57 2.22
CA LEU A 74 -13.45 54.27 2.59
C LEU A 74 -13.68 55.78 2.52
N SER A 75 -13.10 56.53 3.46
CA SER A 75 -13.06 57.99 3.38
C SER A 75 -12.04 58.43 2.33
N THR A 76 -12.47 59.24 1.37
CA THR A 76 -11.62 59.75 0.29
C THR A 76 -11.84 61.26 0.11
N PRO A 77 -11.38 62.10 1.05
CA PRO A 77 -11.36 63.54 0.84
C PRO A 77 -10.68 63.85 -0.50
N ASN A 78 -11.34 64.72 -1.29
CA ASN A 78 -10.94 65.15 -2.63
C ASN A 78 -10.68 63.99 -3.62
N TYR A 79 -11.27 62.81 -3.42
CA TYR A 79 -11.11 61.61 -4.26
C TYR A 79 -9.65 61.16 -4.50
N GLY A 80 -8.76 61.39 -3.53
CA GLY A 80 -7.38 60.91 -3.57
C GLY A 80 -7.28 59.37 -3.62
N THR A 81 -6.50 58.86 -4.58
CA THR A 81 -6.46 57.42 -4.89
C THR A 81 -5.52 56.59 -4.01
N SER A 82 -4.67 57.21 -3.19
CA SER A 82 -3.65 56.54 -2.37
C SER A 82 -4.28 55.56 -1.36
N THR A 83 -5.34 55.97 -0.67
CA THR A 83 -6.09 55.10 0.27
C THR A 83 -6.71 53.91 -0.44
N LEU A 84 -7.15 54.10 -1.70
CA LEU A 84 -7.78 53.07 -2.52
C LEU A 84 -6.74 52.07 -3.05
N LYS A 85 -5.59 52.55 -3.55
CA LYS A 85 -4.47 51.69 -3.96
C LYS A 85 -3.98 50.87 -2.77
N ARG A 86 -3.85 51.47 -1.58
CA ARG A 86 -3.47 50.76 -0.35
C ARG A 86 -4.51 49.73 0.11
N HIS A 87 -5.81 50.03 0.05
CA HIS A 87 -6.86 49.06 0.39
C HIS A 87 -6.86 47.87 -0.57
N LEU A 88 -6.75 48.11 -1.89
CA LEU A 88 -6.60 47.03 -2.87
C LEU A 88 -5.35 46.18 -2.60
N GLU A 89 -4.22 46.79 -2.26
CA GLU A 89 -2.98 46.07 -1.97
C GLU A 89 -3.02 45.29 -0.65
N GLN A 90 -3.67 45.81 0.40
CA GLN A 90 -3.68 45.19 1.74
C GLN A 90 -4.83 44.21 1.97
N VAL A 91 -6.01 44.46 1.39
CA VAL A 91 -7.22 43.64 1.58
C VAL A 91 -7.45 42.68 0.41
N HIS A 92 -7.06 43.08 -0.81
CA HIS A 92 -7.28 42.30 -2.03
C HIS A 92 -5.99 41.85 -2.75
N ASN A 93 -4.81 42.20 -2.24
CA ASN A 93 -3.49 41.94 -2.85
C ASN A 93 -3.29 42.51 -4.28
N ILE A 94 -4.16 43.42 -4.74
CA ILE A 94 -4.12 44.03 -6.08
C ILE A 94 -3.21 45.27 -6.05
N LYS A 95 -2.04 45.19 -6.68
CA LYS A 95 -1.11 46.31 -6.88
C LYS A 95 -1.41 47.04 -8.19
N GLN A 96 -1.37 48.38 -8.17
CA GLN A 96 -1.65 49.23 -9.34
C GLN A 96 -0.38 49.94 -9.84
N THR A 97 0.13 49.54 -11.00
CA THR A 97 1.31 50.14 -11.65
C THR A 97 0.90 51.19 -12.68
N ASP A 98 1.32 52.44 -12.48
CA ASP A 98 1.08 53.52 -13.44
C ASP A 98 2.18 53.46 -14.55
N SER A 99 1.77 53.21 -15.80
CA SER A 99 2.68 52.87 -16.90
C SER A 99 2.88 54.01 -17.91
N SER A 100 4.08 54.61 -17.98
CA SER A 100 4.55 55.41 -19.13
C SER A 100 6.06 55.72 -19.08
N ALA A 101 6.90 54.81 -19.59
CA ALA A 101 8.28 55.09 -20.03
C ALA A 101 8.76 54.01 -21.01
N VAL A 102 9.62 54.37 -21.97
CA VAL A 102 10.04 53.56 -23.13
C VAL A 102 11.33 52.75 -22.81
N PRO A 103 11.53 51.52 -23.33
CA PRO A 103 12.40 50.54 -22.67
C PRO A 103 13.90 50.68 -22.97
N SER A 104 14.67 51.11 -21.96
CA SER A 104 16.14 51.02 -21.95
C SER A 104 16.60 49.64 -21.45
N SER A 105 16.61 48.63 -22.33
CA SER A 105 17.23 47.30 -22.16
C SER A 105 17.14 46.69 -20.75
N SER A 106 15.93 46.58 -20.20
CA SER A 106 15.72 45.91 -18.92
C SER A 106 15.90 44.40 -19.09
N THR A 107 17.08 43.88 -18.76
CA THR A 107 17.35 42.44 -18.64
C THR A 107 16.19 41.76 -17.91
N ILE A 108 15.44 40.90 -18.60
CA ILE A 108 14.34 40.14 -17.98
C ILE A 108 14.93 39.40 -16.79
N SER A 109 14.47 39.77 -15.59
CA SER A 109 14.96 39.18 -14.34
C SER A 109 14.41 37.76 -14.20
N ASN A 110 15.03 36.83 -14.93
CA ASN A 110 14.81 35.39 -14.95
C ASN A 110 15.01 34.68 -13.58
N LYS A 111 15.13 35.46 -12.49
CA LYS A 111 15.15 34.99 -11.11
C LYS A 111 13.76 34.50 -10.71
N ILE A 112 13.62 33.19 -10.61
CA ILE A 112 12.45 32.51 -10.06
C ILE A 112 12.06 33.11 -8.71
N SER A 113 10.76 33.34 -8.51
CA SER A 113 10.25 33.97 -7.29
C SER A 113 10.34 33.04 -6.07
N LYS A 114 10.36 33.58 -4.85
CA LYS A 114 10.39 32.76 -3.63
C LYS A 114 9.19 31.78 -3.53
N PRO A 115 7.95 32.16 -3.85
CA PRO A 115 6.81 31.23 -3.87
C PRO A 115 6.93 30.16 -4.95
N GLU A 116 7.30 30.55 -6.17
CA GLU A 116 7.49 29.64 -7.31
C GLU A 116 8.58 28.61 -7.02
N LYS A 117 9.72 29.02 -6.45
CA LYS A 117 10.76 28.07 -6.01
C LYS A 117 10.23 27.11 -4.94
N LYS A 118 9.41 27.57 -3.98
CA LYS A 118 8.83 26.71 -2.94
C LYS A 118 7.88 25.66 -3.54
N ALA A 119 7.09 26.03 -4.56
CA ALA A 119 6.22 25.10 -5.29
C ALA A 119 7.05 24.07 -6.09
N LEU A 120 8.06 24.52 -6.84
CA LEU A 120 8.96 23.63 -7.58
C LEU A 120 9.78 22.71 -6.67
N ASP A 121 10.26 23.21 -5.52
CA ASP A 121 10.94 22.41 -4.49
C ASP A 121 10.01 21.33 -3.92
N LEU A 122 8.72 21.63 -3.73
CA LEU A 122 7.72 20.67 -3.25
C LEU A 122 7.40 19.61 -4.31
N LEU A 123 7.11 19.99 -5.54
CA LEU A 123 6.87 19.05 -6.65
C LEU A 123 8.07 18.11 -6.87
N ALA A 124 9.29 18.64 -6.80
CA ALA A 124 10.50 17.83 -6.92
C ALA A 124 10.73 16.88 -5.73
N VAL A 125 10.28 17.23 -4.52
CA VAL A 125 10.28 16.31 -3.36
C VAL A 125 9.17 15.26 -3.49
N ASN A 126 7.98 15.63 -3.94
CA ASN A 126 6.85 14.71 -4.14
C ASN A 126 7.18 13.66 -5.20
N ALA A 127 7.82 14.04 -6.32
CA ALA A 127 8.30 13.08 -7.32
C ALA A 127 9.33 12.09 -6.73
N ILE A 128 10.21 12.54 -5.83
CA ILE A 128 11.14 11.63 -5.12
C ILE A 128 10.40 10.63 -4.23
N ILE A 129 9.27 11.01 -3.62
CA ILE A 129 8.41 10.13 -2.81
C ILE A 129 7.64 9.16 -3.70
N GLN A 130 6.87 9.68 -4.65
CA GLN A 130 5.92 8.94 -5.50
C GLN A 130 6.62 7.92 -6.40
N ASP A 131 7.79 8.26 -6.94
CA ASP A 131 8.60 7.34 -7.76
C ASP A 131 9.62 6.52 -6.92
N ALA A 132 9.53 6.57 -5.58
CA ALA A 132 10.41 5.86 -4.62
C ALA A 132 11.93 6.03 -4.91
N ARG A 133 12.37 7.26 -5.19
CA ARG A 133 13.71 7.56 -5.72
C ARG A 133 14.75 7.83 -4.64
N GLY A 134 16.01 7.62 -5.00
CA GLY A 134 17.13 8.04 -4.15
C GLY A 134 17.15 9.57 -3.97
N TYR A 135 17.33 10.04 -2.73
CA TYR A 135 17.28 11.47 -2.38
C TYR A 135 18.28 12.39 -3.13
N GLY A 136 19.23 11.81 -3.87
CA GLY A 136 20.18 12.54 -4.73
C GLY A 136 19.79 12.60 -6.22
N ASP A 137 18.70 11.96 -6.65
CA ASP A 137 18.39 11.76 -8.07
C ASP A 137 18.18 13.08 -8.84
N LEU A 138 17.59 14.10 -8.19
CA LEU A 138 17.45 15.46 -8.74
C LEU A 138 18.78 16.13 -9.13
N GLN A 139 19.92 15.60 -8.65
CA GLN A 139 21.26 16.10 -8.92
C GLN A 139 22.04 15.22 -9.91
N LYS A 140 21.48 14.08 -10.36
CA LYS A 140 22.11 13.23 -11.37
C LYS A 140 22.15 13.96 -12.73
N PRO A 141 23.22 13.85 -13.53
CA PRO A 141 23.42 14.68 -14.73
C PRO A 141 22.26 14.70 -15.73
N GLY A 142 21.59 13.56 -15.98
CA GLY A 142 20.45 13.47 -16.90
C GLY A 142 19.22 14.24 -16.40
N ILE A 143 18.79 13.98 -15.16
CA ILE A 143 17.65 14.67 -14.54
C ILE A 143 17.94 16.17 -14.39
N LYS A 144 19.17 16.52 -13.98
CA LYS A 144 19.60 17.91 -13.90
C LYS A 144 19.55 18.59 -15.28
N LYS A 145 20.09 17.99 -16.34
CA LYS A 145 20.03 18.56 -17.70
C LYS A 145 18.59 18.75 -18.19
N LEU A 146 17.68 17.83 -17.85
CA LEU A 146 16.26 17.96 -18.17
C LEU A 146 15.65 19.16 -17.44
N ILE A 147 15.89 19.31 -16.13
CA ILE A 147 15.40 20.44 -15.32
C ILE A 147 16.00 21.77 -15.79
N ASP A 148 17.31 21.81 -16.05
CA ASP A 148 18.02 22.97 -16.59
C ASP A 148 17.51 23.36 -18.00
N THR A 149 16.94 22.42 -18.77
CA THR A 149 16.31 22.70 -20.08
C THR A 149 14.88 23.22 -19.92
N LEU A 150 14.07 22.60 -19.06
CA LEU A 150 12.66 22.97 -18.86
C LEU A 150 12.48 24.26 -18.03
N LYS A 151 13.41 24.55 -17.13
CA LYS A 151 13.34 25.71 -16.23
C LYS A 151 14.76 26.21 -15.88
N PRO A 152 15.47 26.90 -16.80
CA PRO A 152 16.93 27.17 -16.72
C PRO A 152 17.45 27.92 -15.49
N ASN A 153 16.57 28.51 -14.67
CA ASN A 153 16.93 29.26 -13.47
C ASN A 153 16.53 28.54 -12.17
N TYR A 154 15.94 27.34 -12.27
CA TYR A 154 15.57 26.50 -11.15
C TYR A 154 16.72 25.60 -10.75
N LYS A 155 17.25 25.79 -9.54
CA LYS A 155 18.19 24.86 -8.91
C LYS A 155 17.38 23.91 -8.00
N PRO A 156 17.16 22.64 -8.40
CA PRO A 156 16.37 21.70 -7.62
C PRO A 156 17.05 21.38 -6.28
N PRO A 157 16.30 20.93 -5.26
CA PRO A 157 16.84 20.69 -3.94
C PRO A 157 17.94 19.61 -3.96
N HIS A 158 19.06 19.90 -3.29
CA HIS A 158 20.09 18.89 -3.01
C HIS A 158 19.58 17.88 -1.98
N ARG A 159 20.22 16.70 -1.91
CA ARG A 159 19.91 15.60 -0.96
C ARG A 159 19.53 16.06 0.45
N ASN A 160 20.30 16.97 1.03
CA ASN A 160 20.08 17.43 2.40
C ASN A 160 18.84 18.34 2.53
N MET A 161 18.45 19.06 1.48
CA MET A 161 17.17 19.78 1.42
C MET A 161 16.00 18.81 1.25
N VAL A 162 16.13 17.80 0.36
CA VAL A 162 15.12 16.74 0.18
C VAL A 162 14.84 16.05 1.52
N VAL A 163 15.89 15.57 2.22
CA VAL A 163 15.77 14.96 3.56
C VAL A 163 15.16 15.91 4.60
N LYS A 164 15.48 17.21 4.57
CA LYS A 164 14.89 18.21 5.48
C LYS A 164 13.39 18.44 5.23
N GLN A 165 12.96 18.39 3.97
CA GLN A 165 11.54 18.53 3.60
C GLN A 165 10.78 17.22 3.88
N LEU A 166 11.37 16.05 3.59
CA LEU A 166 10.82 14.74 3.96
C LEU A 166 10.52 14.63 5.46
N LYS A 167 11.44 15.06 6.34
CA LYS A 167 11.20 15.08 7.79
C LYS A 167 10.03 15.99 8.21
N ARG A 168 9.78 17.08 7.48
CA ARG A 168 8.65 17.98 7.72
C ARG A 168 7.32 17.40 7.24
N LEU A 169 7.31 16.80 6.03
CA LEU A 169 6.15 16.10 5.50
C LEU A 169 5.78 14.92 6.39
N HIS A 170 6.76 14.12 6.83
CA HIS A 170 6.56 13.04 7.81
C HIS A 170 5.92 13.56 9.10
N GLN A 171 6.44 14.62 9.72
CA GLN A 171 5.84 15.17 10.95
C GLN A 171 4.42 15.71 10.72
N HIS A 172 4.15 16.29 9.55
CA HIS A 172 2.82 16.77 9.19
C HIS A 172 1.83 15.61 9.03
N HIS A 173 2.18 14.59 8.23
CA HIS A 173 1.34 13.40 8.07
C HIS A 173 1.17 12.61 9.37
N TYR A 174 2.21 12.46 10.19
CA TYR A 174 2.10 11.84 11.52
C TYR A 174 1.11 12.58 12.43
N ASN A 175 1.08 13.91 12.38
CA ASN A 175 0.09 14.71 13.10
C ASN A 175 -1.32 14.57 12.50
N LEU A 176 -1.45 14.44 11.17
CA LEU A 176 -2.74 14.14 10.53
C LEU A 176 -3.25 12.74 10.92
N THR A 177 -2.40 11.71 10.90
CA THR A 177 -2.76 10.34 11.33
C THR A 177 -3.25 10.30 12.78
N LYS A 178 -2.73 11.15 13.68
CA LYS A 178 -3.31 11.29 15.03
C LYS A 178 -4.77 11.75 14.99
N ILE A 179 -5.08 12.76 14.18
CA ILE A 179 -6.44 13.32 14.04
C ILE A 179 -7.37 12.34 13.33
N GLU A 180 -6.93 11.71 12.23
CA GLU A 180 -7.68 10.66 11.51
C GLU A 180 -8.15 9.55 12.46
N PHE A 181 -7.26 9.07 13.34
CA PHE A 181 -7.58 8.02 14.29
C PHE A 181 -8.30 8.53 15.56
N GLU A 182 -8.62 9.82 15.72
CA GLU A 182 -9.54 10.27 16.77
C GLU A 182 -10.94 9.68 16.54
N GLU A 183 -11.38 9.61 15.27
CA GLU A 183 -12.67 9.06 14.87
C GLU A 183 -12.80 7.54 15.09
N ALA A 184 -11.67 6.81 15.07
CA ALA A 184 -11.66 5.36 15.23
C ALA A 184 -12.26 4.95 16.59
N LYS A 185 -13.37 4.21 16.60
CA LYS A 185 -13.95 3.65 17.84
C LYS A 185 -13.19 2.41 18.32
N TYR A 186 -12.71 1.61 17.39
CA TYR A 186 -11.93 0.39 17.61
C TYR A 186 -10.77 0.34 16.61
N LEU A 187 -9.66 -0.27 17.03
CA LEU A 187 -8.46 -0.44 16.23
C LEU A 187 -8.12 -1.94 16.10
N SER A 188 -7.84 -2.36 14.87
CA SER A 188 -7.07 -3.58 14.59
C SER A 188 -5.72 -3.18 14.03
N ILE A 189 -4.65 -3.91 14.35
CA ILE A 189 -3.34 -3.70 13.71
C ILE A 189 -2.90 -4.95 12.96
N THR A 190 -2.17 -4.77 11.86
CA THR A 190 -1.36 -5.82 11.24
C THR A 190 0.11 -5.50 11.46
N CYS A 191 0.89 -6.46 11.93
CA CYS A 191 2.34 -6.35 12.00
C CYS A 191 2.99 -7.20 10.91
N ASP A 192 3.91 -6.60 10.14
CA ASP A 192 4.76 -7.31 9.18
C ASP A 192 6.21 -7.21 9.69
N PHE A 193 6.88 -8.36 9.83
CA PHE A 193 8.24 -8.46 10.34
C PHE A 193 9.11 -9.21 9.33
N TRP A 194 10.16 -8.56 8.82
CA TRP A 194 11.05 -9.16 7.82
C TRP A 194 12.50 -8.72 8.00
N LYS A 195 13.39 -9.31 7.21
CA LYS A 195 14.80 -8.94 7.14
C LYS A 195 15.21 -8.49 5.74
N ASP A 196 16.19 -7.60 5.65
CA ASP A 196 16.89 -7.34 4.39
C ASP A 196 18.06 -8.32 4.20
N ARG A 197 18.66 -8.30 2.99
CA ARG A 197 19.80 -9.15 2.63
C ARG A 197 21.07 -8.92 3.46
N LYS A 198 21.09 -7.89 4.30
CA LYS A 198 22.18 -7.56 5.24
C LYS A 198 21.82 -7.98 6.66
N ASN A 199 20.76 -8.79 6.83
CA ASN A 199 20.22 -9.25 8.11
C ASN A 199 19.78 -8.09 9.03
N ASN A 200 19.47 -6.91 8.48
CA ASN A 200 18.75 -5.87 9.22
C ASN A 200 17.28 -6.27 9.30
N SER A 201 16.74 -6.34 10.52
CA SER A 201 15.32 -6.61 10.72
C SER A 201 14.50 -5.32 10.68
N TYR A 202 13.26 -5.44 10.23
CA TYR A 202 12.28 -4.36 10.13
C TYR A 202 10.93 -4.82 10.68
N LEU A 203 10.26 -3.91 11.38
CA LEU A 203 8.88 -4.05 11.83
C LEU A 203 8.06 -2.91 11.24
N VAL A 204 6.92 -3.25 10.64
CA VAL A 204 5.86 -2.30 10.28
C VAL A 204 4.63 -2.59 11.13
N ILE A 205 4.07 -1.54 11.71
CA ILE A 205 2.77 -1.56 12.38
C ILE A 205 1.80 -0.77 11.50
N THR A 206 0.81 -1.44 10.92
CA THR A 206 -0.27 -0.79 10.15
C THR A 206 -1.56 -0.86 10.95
N GLY A 207 -2.18 0.30 11.20
CA GLY A 207 -3.45 0.43 11.88
C GLY A 207 -4.61 0.42 10.89
N HIS A 208 -5.67 -0.30 11.27
CA HIS A 208 -6.90 -0.45 10.49
C HIS A 208 -8.11 -0.14 11.37
N TYR A 209 -9.00 0.73 10.88
CA TYR A 209 -10.27 1.03 11.54
C TYR A 209 -11.38 1.19 10.50
N VAL A 210 -12.62 1.23 11.00
CA VAL A 210 -13.81 1.58 10.23
C VAL A 210 -14.40 2.84 10.84
N ASP A 211 -14.75 3.82 10.02
CA ASP A 211 -15.30 5.10 10.47
C ASP A 211 -16.83 5.07 10.63
N LYS A 212 -17.45 6.25 10.80
CA LYS A 212 -18.91 6.42 10.97
C LYS A 212 -19.70 6.23 9.67
N LYS A 213 -19.05 6.27 8.51
CA LYS A 213 -19.64 6.03 7.17
C LYS A 213 -19.56 4.56 6.77
N PHE A 214 -18.88 3.73 7.56
CA PHE A 214 -18.45 2.37 7.25
C PHE A 214 -17.31 2.27 6.23
N ASP A 215 -16.57 3.37 5.99
CA ASP A 215 -15.36 3.33 5.17
C ASP A 215 -14.20 2.68 5.95
N GLN A 216 -13.46 1.77 5.30
CA GLN A 216 -12.30 1.11 5.88
C GLN A 216 -11.04 1.95 5.65
N HIS A 217 -10.40 2.37 6.75
CA HIS A 217 -9.15 3.12 6.74
C HIS A 217 -7.98 2.22 7.12
N SER A 218 -6.86 2.37 6.42
CA SER A 218 -5.62 1.62 6.67
C SER A 218 -4.41 2.56 6.52
N LYS A 219 -3.61 2.73 7.58
CA LYS A 219 -2.45 3.63 7.61
C LYS A 219 -1.28 2.99 8.35
N ILE A 220 -0.05 3.19 7.84
CA ILE A 220 1.17 2.79 8.56
C ILE A 220 1.33 3.72 9.77
N LEU A 221 1.30 3.15 10.98
CA LEU A 221 1.51 3.86 12.25
C LEU A 221 2.99 3.98 12.58
N GLN A 222 3.77 2.95 12.25
CA GLN A 222 5.22 2.89 12.46
C GLN A 222 5.89 2.06 11.35
N PHE A 223 7.03 2.55 10.86
CA PHE A 223 8.00 1.76 10.10
C PHE A 223 9.35 1.92 10.81
N MET A 224 9.94 0.83 11.29
CA MET A 224 11.19 0.88 12.04
C MET A 224 12.16 -0.23 11.66
N LYS A 225 13.45 0.07 11.79
CA LYS A 225 14.49 -0.96 11.87
C LYS A 225 14.51 -1.50 13.29
N PHE A 226 14.41 -2.81 13.45
CA PHE A 226 14.43 -3.48 14.74
C PHE A 226 15.87 -3.94 15.03
N GLU A 227 16.61 -3.15 15.82
CA GLU A 227 18.04 -3.39 16.09
C GLU A 227 18.28 -4.43 17.21
N ASP A 228 17.29 -4.64 18.08
CA ASP A 228 17.33 -5.61 19.17
C ASP A 228 17.11 -7.06 18.69
N ARG A 229 17.50 -8.01 19.55
CA ARG A 229 17.06 -9.41 19.41
C ARG A 229 15.53 -9.48 19.51
N HIS A 230 14.93 -10.29 18.65
CA HIS A 230 13.48 -10.29 18.38
C HIS A 230 12.68 -11.03 19.45
N TYR A 231 12.97 -10.75 20.72
CA TYR A 231 12.26 -11.28 21.86
C TYR A 231 10.81 -10.77 21.87
N SER A 232 9.90 -11.69 22.15
CA SER A 232 8.44 -11.51 22.20
C SER A 232 8.05 -10.28 23.05
N SER A 233 8.75 -10.05 24.16
CA SER A 233 8.58 -8.91 25.07
C SER A 233 9.06 -7.56 24.49
N THR A 234 10.16 -7.52 23.74
CA THR A 234 10.66 -6.28 23.13
C THR A 234 9.72 -5.81 22.02
N ILE A 235 9.18 -6.75 21.23
CA ILE A 235 8.21 -6.46 20.18
C ILE A 235 6.89 -5.96 20.80
N ALA A 236 6.41 -6.59 21.87
CA ALA A 236 5.23 -6.14 22.62
C ALA A 236 5.41 -4.70 23.15
N ASN A 237 6.49 -4.44 23.90
CA ASN A 237 6.77 -3.14 24.48
C ASN A 237 6.80 -2.02 23.42
N GLU A 238 7.41 -2.27 22.26
CA GLU A 238 7.48 -1.27 21.18
C GLU A 238 6.10 -0.99 20.58
N ILE A 239 5.26 -2.01 20.36
CA ILE A 239 3.89 -1.82 19.87
C ILE A 239 3.04 -1.08 20.91
N GLU A 240 3.11 -1.45 22.20
CA GLU A 240 2.40 -0.71 23.26
C GLU A 240 2.87 0.75 23.30
N ASN A 241 4.18 1.02 23.29
CA ASN A 241 4.74 2.37 23.28
C ASN A 241 4.25 3.21 22.08
N GLN A 242 4.27 2.68 20.86
CA GLN A 242 3.81 3.43 19.68
C GLN A 242 2.30 3.72 19.75
N LEU A 243 1.49 2.77 20.21
CA LEU A 243 0.05 2.98 20.37
C LEU A 243 -0.29 3.95 21.51
N ILE A 244 0.47 3.94 22.60
CA ILE A 244 0.35 4.94 23.69
C ILE A 244 0.74 6.32 23.16
N ASN A 245 1.87 6.45 22.45
CA ASN A 245 2.32 7.70 21.84
C ASN A 245 1.31 8.30 20.83
N LEU A 246 0.43 7.47 20.26
CA LEU A 246 -0.63 7.87 19.34
C LEU A 246 -2.02 8.04 20.00
N ASN A 247 -2.16 7.79 21.32
CA ASN A 247 -3.45 7.71 22.03
C ASN A 247 -4.42 6.63 21.49
N LEU A 248 -3.88 5.54 20.92
CA LEU A 248 -4.63 4.46 20.29
C LEU A 248 -4.66 3.16 21.08
N TYR A 249 -3.85 3.05 22.15
CA TYR A 249 -3.70 1.81 22.90
C TYR A 249 -5.03 1.26 23.42
N ASP A 250 -5.87 2.09 24.05
CA ASP A 250 -7.16 1.66 24.59
C ASP A 250 -8.16 1.24 23.50
N LYS A 251 -8.00 1.76 22.29
CA LYS A 251 -8.82 1.42 21.12
C LYS A 251 -8.48 0.05 20.54
N LEU A 252 -7.30 -0.52 20.84
CA LEU A 252 -6.84 -1.79 20.29
C LEU A 252 -7.74 -2.97 20.70
N VAL A 253 -8.17 -3.75 19.71
CA VAL A 253 -8.98 -4.98 19.86
C VAL A 253 -8.26 -6.20 19.31
N THR A 254 -7.64 -6.10 18.13
CA THR A 254 -6.95 -7.24 17.48
C THR A 254 -5.56 -6.91 16.95
N ILE A 255 -4.70 -7.91 16.93
CA ILE A 255 -3.37 -7.88 16.30
C ILE A 255 -3.28 -9.05 15.33
N THR A 256 -2.91 -8.80 14.07
CA THR A 256 -2.68 -9.82 13.05
C THR A 256 -1.21 -9.86 12.65
N CYS A 257 -0.53 -11.01 12.80
CA CYS A 257 0.90 -11.16 12.47
C CYS A 257 1.15 -12.45 11.66
N ASP A 258 2.40 -12.65 11.23
CA ASP A 258 2.91 -13.97 10.86
C ASP A 258 2.87 -14.98 12.03
N GLY A 259 3.20 -16.24 11.73
CA GLY A 259 3.11 -17.34 12.65
C GLY A 259 4.35 -17.63 13.49
N ALA A 260 5.37 -16.75 13.52
CA ALA A 260 6.64 -17.03 14.21
C ALA A 260 6.45 -17.14 15.75
N PRO A 261 7.26 -17.95 16.46
CA PRO A 261 7.07 -18.20 17.90
C PRO A 261 7.06 -16.92 18.74
N ASN A 262 7.98 -16.00 18.46
CA ASN A 262 8.08 -14.71 19.12
C ASN A 262 6.88 -13.79 18.86
N MET A 263 6.25 -13.87 17.67
CA MET A 263 5.04 -13.10 17.35
C MET A 263 3.80 -13.67 18.03
N ARG A 264 3.74 -14.99 18.27
CA ARG A 264 2.66 -15.63 19.05
C ARG A 264 2.78 -15.34 20.55
N GLU A 265 3.97 -15.53 21.11
CA GLU A 265 4.24 -15.28 22.54
C GLU A 265 4.11 -13.80 22.92
N MET A 266 4.18 -12.90 21.94
CA MET A 266 4.14 -11.45 22.14
C MET A 266 2.96 -11.00 23.02
N LEU A 267 1.76 -11.56 22.85
CA LEU A 267 0.59 -11.19 23.67
C LEU A 267 0.74 -11.54 25.16
N ASN A 268 1.60 -12.49 25.53
CA ASN A 268 1.87 -12.80 26.93
C ASN A 268 2.56 -11.64 27.67
N TYR A 269 3.10 -10.67 26.92
CA TYR A 269 3.76 -9.47 27.43
C TYR A 269 2.93 -8.19 27.25
N PHE A 270 1.74 -8.25 26.64
CA PHE A 270 0.84 -7.09 26.55
C PHE A 270 0.15 -6.83 27.89
N SER A 271 0.08 -5.56 28.28
CA SER A 271 -0.57 -5.11 29.51
C SER A 271 -2.08 -5.38 29.51
N ARG A 272 -2.71 -5.49 28.33
CA ARG A 272 -4.13 -5.79 28.13
C ARG A 272 -4.39 -7.18 27.55
N GLN A 273 -4.67 -8.13 28.43
CA GLN A 273 -5.03 -9.53 28.09
C GLN A 273 -6.40 -9.69 27.37
N SER A 274 -7.11 -8.60 27.06
CA SER A 274 -8.35 -8.62 26.26
C SER A 274 -8.12 -8.52 24.74
N ILE A 275 -6.89 -8.24 24.31
CA ILE A 275 -6.52 -8.15 22.90
C ILE A 275 -6.49 -9.55 22.26
N LYS A 276 -6.98 -9.68 21.03
CA LYS A 276 -6.98 -10.95 20.29
C LYS A 276 -5.92 -11.02 19.19
N TYR A 277 -5.11 -12.07 19.23
CA TYR A 277 -4.17 -12.41 18.17
C TYR A 277 -4.86 -13.18 17.04
N ILE A 278 -4.57 -12.79 15.81
CA ILE A 278 -5.02 -13.45 14.59
C ILE A 278 -3.78 -13.88 13.80
N HIS A 279 -3.61 -15.18 13.62
CA HIS A 279 -2.53 -15.75 12.82
C HIS A 279 -2.86 -15.55 11.33
N CYS A 280 -2.05 -14.74 10.63
CA CYS A 280 -2.26 -14.36 9.23
C CYS A 280 -2.55 -15.57 8.32
N THR A 281 -3.79 -15.65 7.82
CA THR A 281 -4.24 -16.79 7.00
C THR A 281 -3.46 -16.90 5.68
N ALA A 282 -3.05 -15.78 5.09
CA ALA A 282 -2.18 -15.78 3.91
C ALA A 282 -0.78 -16.37 4.19
N HIS A 283 -0.25 -16.17 5.41
CA HIS A 283 0.99 -16.81 5.86
C HIS A 283 0.77 -18.31 6.15
N LYS A 284 -0.38 -18.70 6.74
CA LYS A 284 -0.74 -20.14 6.87
C LYS A 284 -0.77 -20.84 5.50
N LEU A 285 -1.44 -20.27 4.49
CA LEU A 285 -1.46 -20.82 3.12
C LEU A 285 -0.04 -20.94 2.53
N HIS A 286 0.83 -19.97 2.81
CA HIS A 286 2.23 -20.01 2.40
C HIS A 286 3.02 -21.16 3.04
N LEU A 287 2.87 -21.38 4.35
CA LEU A 287 3.49 -22.51 5.06
C LEU A 287 2.99 -23.86 4.54
N ILE A 288 1.67 -23.99 4.32
CA ILE A 288 1.05 -25.20 3.76
C ILE A 288 1.70 -25.55 2.42
N ILE A 289 1.73 -24.63 1.45
CA ILE A 289 2.29 -24.92 0.13
C ILE A 289 3.81 -25.14 0.16
N CYS A 290 4.58 -24.33 0.91
CA CYS A 290 6.03 -24.52 1.03
C CYS A 290 6.41 -25.88 1.61
N ASN A 291 5.69 -26.33 2.64
CA ASN A 291 5.96 -27.59 3.34
C ASN A 291 5.34 -28.82 2.68
N SER A 292 4.40 -28.65 1.73
CA SER A 292 3.93 -29.73 0.85
C SER A 292 4.79 -29.92 -0.40
N LEU A 293 5.52 -28.87 -0.82
CA LEU A 293 6.41 -28.88 -2.00
C LEU A 293 7.90 -28.99 -1.65
N ASN A 294 8.26 -29.14 -0.37
CA ASN A 294 9.64 -29.11 0.13
C ASN A 294 10.48 -27.92 -0.40
N LEU A 295 9.85 -26.74 -0.59
CA LEU A 295 10.54 -25.56 -1.16
C LEU A 295 11.68 -25.05 -0.27
N TRP A 296 11.63 -25.39 1.02
CA TRP A 296 12.65 -25.08 2.02
C TRP A 296 13.36 -26.36 2.45
N VAL A 297 14.70 -26.35 2.43
CA VAL A 297 15.52 -27.52 2.77
C VAL A 297 15.71 -27.60 4.28
N THR A 298 15.22 -28.66 4.92
CA THR A 298 15.50 -28.96 6.32
C THR A 298 16.96 -29.41 6.48
N THR A 299 17.82 -28.50 6.91
CA THR A 299 19.24 -28.77 7.19
C THR A 299 19.36 -29.61 8.47
N LYS A 300 19.22 -30.94 8.35
CA LYS A 300 19.44 -31.88 9.47
C LYS A 300 20.84 -31.69 10.08
N LYS A 301 20.90 -31.02 11.24
CA LYS A 301 22.11 -30.89 12.05
C LYS A 301 22.60 -32.29 12.41
N LYS A 302 23.79 -32.70 11.92
CA LYS A 302 24.46 -33.91 12.40
C LYS A 302 25.02 -33.66 13.80
N GLY A 303 24.31 -34.04 14.86
CA GLY A 303 24.81 -33.89 16.23
C GLY A 303 23.88 -34.39 17.34
N ASN A 304 24.12 -35.63 17.77
CA ASN A 304 23.63 -36.27 19.01
C ASN A 304 22.13 -36.50 19.20
N THR A 305 21.84 -37.55 19.97
CA THR A 305 20.51 -38.10 20.25
C THR A 305 19.86 -37.48 21.49
N THR A 306 18.91 -36.58 21.28
CA THR A 306 17.67 -36.49 22.06
C THR A 306 16.57 -35.97 21.14
N GLU A 307 15.33 -36.42 21.35
CA GLU A 307 14.21 -36.10 20.46
C GLU A 307 13.76 -34.65 20.64
N ASN A 308 13.91 -33.85 19.58
CA ASN A 308 13.14 -32.63 19.30
C ASN A 308 13.43 -32.22 17.86
N GLU A 309 12.50 -32.48 16.93
CA GLU A 309 12.62 -31.98 15.55
C GLU A 309 12.28 -30.48 15.50
N GLU A 310 13.28 -29.63 15.73
CA GLU A 310 13.18 -28.20 15.41
C GLU A 310 12.86 -28.03 13.92
N ILE A 311 11.60 -27.72 13.60
CA ILE A 311 11.26 -27.08 12.32
C ILE A 311 11.92 -25.70 12.35
N ILE A 312 13.09 -25.59 11.75
CA ILE A 312 13.74 -24.30 11.50
C ILE A 312 12.88 -23.57 10.49
N ASP A 313 12.05 -22.65 10.98
CA ASP A 313 11.32 -21.70 10.14
C ASP A 313 12.34 -20.90 9.31
N ALA A 314 12.16 -20.92 7.99
CA ALA A 314 13.19 -20.51 7.02
C ALA A 314 13.34 -18.98 6.88
N GLY A 315 12.85 -18.21 7.86
CA GLY A 315 12.98 -16.75 7.93
C GLY A 315 14.40 -16.24 8.20
N VAL A 316 15.41 -17.12 8.35
CA VAL A 316 16.83 -16.74 8.52
C VAL A 316 17.78 -17.72 7.82
N ILE A 317 18.29 -17.36 6.64
CA ILE A 317 19.71 -17.47 6.19
C ILE A 317 19.84 -17.08 4.69
N GLU A 318 20.86 -16.28 4.39
CA GLU A 318 21.49 -16.02 3.07
C GLU A 318 20.58 -15.72 1.86
N ASP A 319 20.16 -14.44 1.74
CA ASP A 319 19.63 -13.85 0.50
C ASP A 319 20.73 -13.67 -0.57
N ASP A 320 21.02 -14.73 -1.34
CA ASP A 320 21.73 -14.60 -2.61
C ASP A 320 20.91 -13.80 -3.64
N GLU A 321 21.60 -12.90 -4.32
CA GLU A 321 21.13 -11.90 -5.31
C GLU A 321 19.85 -12.22 -6.12
N ASP A 322 18.66 -11.73 -5.70
CA ASP A 322 17.81 -10.90 -6.58
C ASP A 322 16.63 -10.13 -5.92
N GLU A 323 16.06 -9.18 -6.69
CA GLU A 323 15.15 -8.05 -6.37
C GLU A 323 14.33 -8.03 -5.05
N ALA A 324 14.52 -6.97 -4.25
CA ALA A 324 13.66 -6.60 -3.11
C ALA A 324 12.59 -5.52 -3.44
N GLY A 325 12.39 -5.20 -4.73
CA GLY A 325 11.63 -4.00 -5.15
C GLY A 325 10.11 -4.04 -4.93
N GLY A 326 9.51 -5.24 -4.79
CA GLY A 326 8.05 -5.40 -4.89
C GLY A 326 7.22 -4.72 -3.79
N SER A 327 7.65 -4.77 -2.52
CA SER A 327 6.81 -4.32 -1.38
C SER A 327 6.66 -2.80 -1.31
N LEU A 328 7.77 -2.06 -1.40
CA LEU A 328 7.77 -0.59 -1.34
C LEU A 328 6.92 0.03 -2.47
N SER A 329 6.96 -0.55 -3.68
CA SER A 329 6.14 -0.08 -4.81
C SER A 329 4.63 -0.25 -4.61
N GLN A 330 4.18 -1.13 -3.70
CA GLN A 330 2.77 -1.23 -3.34
C GLN A 330 2.41 -0.25 -2.21
N MET A 331 3.26 -0.09 -1.20
CA MET A 331 3.04 0.87 -0.10
C MET A 331 2.96 2.34 -0.57
N VAL A 332 3.73 2.72 -1.59
CA VAL A 332 3.68 4.09 -2.15
C VAL A 332 2.40 4.33 -2.97
N ARG A 333 1.82 3.29 -3.58
CA ARG A 333 0.57 3.39 -4.37
C ARG A 333 -0.70 3.52 -3.53
N THR A 334 -0.63 3.33 -2.21
CA THR A 334 -1.70 3.65 -1.26
C THR A 334 -1.69 5.11 -0.79
N MET A 335 -0.76 5.95 -1.29
CA MET A 335 -0.76 7.40 -1.06
C MET A 335 -1.32 8.15 -2.27
N SER A 336 -2.63 8.01 -2.51
CA SER A 336 -3.37 9.05 -3.24
C SER A 336 -3.28 10.34 -2.44
N PHE A 337 -2.79 11.42 -3.05
CA PHE A 337 -2.77 12.74 -2.44
C PHE A 337 -4.01 13.50 -2.89
N ASP A 338 -5.09 13.39 -2.12
CA ASP A 338 -6.25 14.28 -2.27
C ASP A 338 -5.80 15.69 -1.88
N ALA A 339 -5.72 16.55 -2.89
CA ALA A 339 -5.20 17.91 -2.77
C ALA A 339 -6.37 18.90 -2.71
N ASP A 340 -7.01 19.00 -1.54
CA ASP A 340 -8.09 19.96 -1.28
C ASP A 340 -7.67 21.39 -1.66
N PRO A 341 -8.35 22.04 -2.62
CA PRO A 341 -8.28 23.48 -2.80
C PRO A 341 -9.08 24.18 -1.69
N LEU A 342 -8.62 25.35 -1.27
CA LEU A 342 -9.34 26.19 -0.29
C LEU A 342 -10.73 26.57 -0.82
N SER A 343 -11.74 26.45 0.04
CA SER A 343 -13.13 26.80 -0.26
C SER A 343 -13.38 28.32 -0.33
N ASN A 344 -14.46 28.68 -1.02
CA ASN A 344 -15.29 29.85 -0.72
C ASN A 344 -16.63 29.71 -1.46
N ASP A 345 -17.73 29.86 -0.74
CA ASP A 345 -19.08 29.88 -1.30
C ASP A 345 -19.38 31.18 -2.06
N MET A 346 -20.29 31.13 -3.04
CA MET A 346 -21.53 31.94 -3.01
C MET A 346 -22.56 31.50 -4.06
N ASN A 347 -23.82 31.78 -3.74
CA ASN A 347 -25.02 31.30 -4.43
C ASN A 347 -25.31 32.05 -5.76
N ASN A 348 -26.12 31.45 -6.64
CA ASN A 348 -27.51 31.89 -6.90
C ASN A 348 -28.22 31.04 -7.99
N ASP A 349 -29.26 30.34 -7.55
CA ASP A 349 -30.66 30.33 -8.05
C ASP A 349 -31.04 30.10 -9.54
N ASP A 350 -32.03 29.20 -9.68
CA ASP A 350 -33.19 29.18 -10.59
C ASP A 350 -33.05 29.02 -12.13
N SER A 351 -33.43 27.82 -12.61
CA SER A 351 -34.69 27.64 -13.39
C SER A 351 -35.17 26.19 -13.36
N GLU A 352 -36.49 25.98 -13.39
CA GLU A 352 -37.14 24.66 -13.23
C GLU A 352 -37.13 23.81 -14.51
N GLY A 353 -37.20 22.49 -14.36
CA GLY A 353 -37.31 21.52 -15.46
C GLY A 353 -37.46 20.09 -14.93
N ASP A 354 -38.70 19.68 -14.62
CA ASP A 354 -39.02 18.36 -14.06
C ASP A 354 -39.12 17.28 -15.15
N GLU A 355 -38.35 16.20 -15.04
CA GLU A 355 -38.76 14.90 -15.56
C GLU A 355 -38.15 13.75 -14.72
N THR A 356 -38.99 12.83 -14.25
CA THR A 356 -38.63 11.89 -13.19
C THR A 356 -37.97 10.61 -13.69
N SER A 357 -36.72 10.34 -13.31
CA SER A 357 -36.10 9.01 -13.43
C SER A 357 -35.35 8.61 -12.16
N LYS A 358 -35.86 7.61 -11.42
CA LYS A 358 -35.16 7.02 -10.27
C LYS A 358 -34.02 6.13 -10.75
N VAL A 359 -32.77 6.57 -10.58
CA VAL A 359 -31.59 5.70 -10.70
C VAL A 359 -31.12 5.33 -9.30
N SER A 360 -31.34 4.08 -8.90
CA SER A 360 -30.80 3.50 -7.67
C SER A 360 -29.34 3.10 -7.89
N TYR A 361 -28.42 3.75 -7.19
CA TYR A 361 -27.01 3.35 -7.16
C TYR A 361 -26.83 2.04 -6.38
N GLU A 362 -26.90 0.90 -7.06
CA GLU A 362 -26.50 -0.38 -6.48
C GLU A 362 -24.97 -0.44 -6.32
N PHE A 363 -24.52 -0.66 -5.08
CA PHE A 363 -23.10 -0.86 -4.76
C PHE A 363 -22.62 -2.23 -5.29
N ILE A 364 -21.93 -2.22 -6.42
CA ILE A 364 -21.29 -3.44 -6.97
C ILE A 364 -20.05 -3.81 -6.13
N PHE A 365 -20.30 -4.48 -5.00
CA PHE A 365 -19.28 -5.24 -4.27
C PHE A 365 -18.68 -6.35 -5.16
N PRO A 366 -17.47 -6.88 -4.85
CA PRO A 366 -16.75 -7.84 -5.70
C PRO A 366 -17.32 -9.27 -5.69
N SER A 367 -18.65 -9.40 -5.74
CA SER A 367 -19.39 -10.67 -5.84
C SER A 367 -18.89 -11.52 -7.02
N VAL A 368 -18.61 -10.93 -8.18
CA VAL A 368 -18.19 -11.63 -9.41
C VAL A 368 -16.96 -12.53 -9.20
N LEU A 369 -15.98 -12.13 -8.37
CA LEU A 369 -14.80 -12.95 -8.10
C LEU A 369 -15.11 -14.12 -7.16
N VAL A 370 -16.04 -13.92 -6.22
CA VAL A 370 -16.53 -14.94 -5.28
C VAL A 370 -17.52 -15.91 -5.96
N PHE A 371 -18.30 -15.42 -6.92
CA PHE A 371 -19.23 -16.23 -7.71
C PHE A 371 -18.49 -17.12 -8.71
N LYS A 372 -17.42 -16.61 -9.36
CA LYS A 372 -16.49 -17.44 -10.18
C LYS A 372 -15.73 -18.50 -9.37
N ILE A 373 -15.63 -18.33 -8.04
CA ILE A 373 -15.16 -19.38 -7.14
C ILE A 373 -16.31 -20.39 -6.94
N LYS A 374 -17.48 -19.95 -6.49
CA LYS A 374 -18.64 -20.81 -6.18
C LYS A 374 -19.11 -21.65 -7.37
N SER A 375 -19.14 -21.11 -8.59
CA SER A 375 -19.56 -21.86 -9.79
C SER A 375 -18.57 -22.94 -10.24
N LYS A 376 -17.30 -22.89 -9.80
CA LYS A 376 -16.33 -23.96 -10.03
C LYS A 376 -16.32 -25.05 -8.95
N PHE A 377 -17.02 -24.83 -7.83
CA PHE A 377 -17.16 -25.83 -6.77
C PHE A 377 -18.42 -26.70 -6.89
N CYS A 378 -19.43 -26.26 -7.64
CA CYS A 378 -20.65 -27.03 -7.87
C CYS A 378 -21.11 -26.98 -9.34
N SER A 379 -20.50 -27.82 -10.18
CA SER A 379 -21.14 -28.51 -11.32
C SER A 379 -20.18 -29.54 -11.92
N ASN A 380 -20.70 -30.73 -12.21
CA ASN A 380 -20.21 -31.64 -13.24
C ASN A 380 -21.44 -31.86 -14.14
N ASP A 381 -21.55 -31.14 -15.26
CA ASP A 381 -22.49 -31.35 -16.38
C ASP A 381 -22.06 -30.40 -17.50
N ASP A 382 -22.21 -30.79 -18.77
CA ASP A 382 -21.62 -30.08 -19.92
C ASP A 382 -22.47 -28.88 -20.37
N VAL A 383 -21.96 -27.66 -20.17
CA VAL A 383 -22.40 -26.42 -20.84
C VAL A 383 -21.18 -25.48 -21.02
N ASP A 384 -21.03 -24.91 -22.21
CA ASP A 384 -19.91 -24.02 -22.56
C ASP A 384 -19.86 -22.70 -21.78
N GLY A 385 -18.64 -22.19 -21.58
CA GLY A 385 -18.40 -20.96 -20.81
C GLY A 385 -16.94 -20.59 -20.60
N GLU A 386 -16.17 -20.32 -21.67
CA GLU A 386 -14.87 -19.62 -21.54
C GLU A 386 -15.10 -18.27 -20.83
N LEU A 387 -14.43 -17.99 -19.69
CA LEU A 387 -14.54 -16.68 -19.04
C LEU A 387 -13.22 -16.09 -18.56
N GLU A 388 -12.93 -14.91 -19.12
CA GLU A 388 -11.62 -14.25 -19.18
C GLU A 388 -11.00 -13.82 -17.84
N LEU A 389 -9.70 -13.53 -17.92
CA LEU A 389 -8.90 -12.76 -16.96
C LEU A 389 -8.67 -11.33 -17.50
N ASN A 390 -9.69 -10.47 -17.39
CA ASN A 390 -9.54 -9.03 -17.67
C ASN A 390 -8.78 -8.32 -16.53
N ASP A 391 -7.45 -8.44 -16.54
CA ASP A 391 -6.56 -7.44 -15.92
C ASP A 391 -6.65 -6.15 -16.77
N GLN A 392 -7.62 -5.28 -16.45
CA GLN A 392 -7.62 -3.87 -16.87
C GLN A 392 -7.50 -2.95 -15.65
N LEU A 393 -6.26 -2.49 -15.43
CA LEU A 393 -5.97 -1.25 -14.72
C LEU A 393 -5.04 -0.44 -15.64
N THR A 394 -5.67 0.30 -16.54
CA THR A 394 -5.05 1.32 -17.39
C THR A 394 -5.96 2.53 -17.36
N ASP A 395 -5.43 3.65 -16.90
CA ASP A 395 -6.17 4.92 -16.86
C ASP A 395 -6.44 5.45 -18.29
N ALA A 396 -7.48 6.29 -18.40
CA ALA A 396 -7.97 6.99 -19.60
C ALA A 396 -8.77 6.16 -20.64
N ALA A 397 -10.10 6.34 -20.54
CA ALA A 397 -11.16 6.38 -21.57
C ALA A 397 -10.85 5.96 -23.03
N THR A 398 -11.75 5.15 -23.60
CA THR A 398 -12.91 5.63 -24.41
C THR A 398 -14.02 4.58 -24.40
N ASP A 399 -15.27 5.00 -24.46
CA ASP A 399 -16.46 4.15 -24.56
C ASP A 399 -16.66 3.57 -25.97
N GLU A 400 -17.26 2.38 -26.07
CA GLU A 400 -18.17 1.96 -27.15
C GLU A 400 -18.89 0.66 -26.74
N GLU A 401 -20.15 0.52 -27.14
CA GLU A 401 -21.05 -0.56 -26.69
C GLU A 401 -20.77 -1.91 -27.39
N TRP A 402 -21.17 -3.01 -26.75
CA TRP A 402 -21.16 -4.34 -27.37
C TRP A 402 -22.54 -4.65 -27.95
N THR A 403 -22.56 -5.13 -29.19
CA THR A 403 -23.71 -5.83 -29.79
C THR A 403 -23.27 -7.24 -30.17
N ASP A 404 -24.04 -8.24 -29.75
CA ASP A 404 -23.72 -9.65 -30.00
C ASP A 404 -23.99 -10.04 -31.46
N GLU A 405 -23.01 -10.68 -32.10
CA GLU A 405 -23.25 -11.64 -33.18
C GLU A 405 -22.37 -12.88 -32.92
N GLU A 406 -22.97 -14.05 -33.07
CA GLU A 406 -22.35 -15.37 -32.87
C GLU A 406 -21.53 -15.76 -34.10
N ASP A 407 -20.40 -16.46 -33.93
CA ASP A 407 -19.76 -17.18 -35.05
C ASP A 407 -18.95 -18.36 -34.50
N ASP A 408 -19.47 -19.57 -34.74
CA ASP A 408 -18.88 -20.84 -34.28
C ASP A 408 -17.60 -21.21 -35.05
N ASN A 409 -16.81 -22.09 -34.41
CA ASN A 409 -15.74 -22.97 -34.90
C ASN A 409 -14.37 -22.73 -34.22
N HIS A 410 -14.03 -23.60 -33.26
CA HIS A 410 -13.05 -24.66 -33.52
C HIS A 410 -12.80 -25.51 -32.27
N GLU A 411 -13.36 -26.72 -32.25
CA GLU A 411 -12.72 -27.85 -31.55
C GLU A 411 -11.45 -28.31 -32.28
N GLU A 412 -10.65 -29.09 -31.54
CA GLU A 412 -9.49 -29.93 -31.92
C GLU A 412 -8.15 -29.56 -31.24
N ILE A 413 -8.07 -29.85 -29.94
CA ILE A 413 -6.90 -30.57 -29.40
C ILE A 413 -7.45 -31.78 -28.61
N VAL A 414 -7.63 -32.89 -29.33
CA VAL A 414 -8.25 -34.13 -28.84
C VAL A 414 -7.43 -34.78 -27.72
N ASP A 415 -8.11 -35.53 -26.87
CA ASP A 415 -7.55 -36.35 -25.79
C ASP A 415 -6.24 -37.05 -26.12
N ASN A 416 -5.29 -36.95 -25.19
CA ASN A 416 -4.28 -37.98 -24.99
C ASN A 416 -4.43 -38.49 -23.56
N PHE A 417 -5.37 -39.44 -23.42
CA PHE A 417 -5.63 -40.18 -22.19
C PHE A 417 -4.36 -40.92 -21.75
N VAL A 418 -3.81 -40.60 -20.56
CA VAL A 418 -2.59 -41.24 -20.05
C VAL A 418 -2.92 -42.60 -19.46
N GLU A 419 -3.13 -43.57 -20.35
CA GLU A 419 -3.27 -44.97 -19.98
C GLU A 419 -1.90 -45.56 -19.59
N GLY A 420 -1.79 -46.11 -18.39
CA GLY A 420 -0.70 -47.04 -18.06
C GLY A 420 0.60 -46.50 -17.46
N ILE A 421 0.57 -45.52 -16.53
CA ILE A 421 1.69 -45.37 -15.57
C ILE A 421 1.44 -46.25 -14.33
N ASN A 422 1.79 -47.54 -14.43
CA ASN A 422 1.62 -48.51 -13.35
C ASN A 422 2.71 -48.37 -12.26
N MET A 423 2.55 -47.39 -11.37
CA MET A 423 3.51 -47.06 -10.29
C MET A 423 3.21 -47.79 -8.98
N ASN A 424 3.54 -49.09 -8.92
CA ASN A 424 3.51 -49.86 -7.67
C ASN A 424 4.27 -49.14 -6.53
N GLU A 425 3.57 -48.84 -5.44
CA GLU A 425 4.10 -48.34 -4.15
C GLU A 425 5.16 -47.22 -4.24
N THR A 426 4.86 -46.14 -4.97
CA THR A 426 5.58 -44.88 -4.77
C THR A 426 5.28 -44.33 -3.37
N SER A 427 6.28 -44.26 -2.47
CA SER A 427 6.05 -43.68 -1.14
C SER A 427 5.63 -42.20 -1.26
N LEU A 428 4.74 -41.76 -0.37
CA LEU A 428 4.21 -40.39 -0.36
C LEU A 428 5.33 -39.33 -0.22
N ASP A 429 6.49 -39.70 0.30
CA ASP A 429 7.66 -38.83 0.45
C ASP A 429 8.36 -38.48 -0.88
N TYR A 430 8.22 -39.34 -1.91
CA TYR A 430 8.86 -39.11 -3.20
C TYR A 430 8.17 -38.03 -4.04
N ILE A 431 6.83 -37.95 -3.98
CA ILE A 431 6.03 -37.03 -4.80
C ILE A 431 6.43 -35.55 -4.57
N PRO A 432 6.58 -35.04 -3.33
CA PRO A 432 7.08 -33.67 -3.09
C PRO A 432 8.47 -33.43 -3.67
N GLN A 433 9.38 -34.40 -3.56
CA GLN A 433 10.75 -34.27 -4.06
C GLN A 433 10.78 -34.22 -5.60
N MET A 434 10.02 -35.09 -6.27
CA MET A 434 9.87 -35.08 -7.73
C MET A 434 9.32 -33.73 -8.23
N ILE A 435 8.28 -33.19 -7.58
CA ILE A 435 7.70 -31.89 -7.96
C ILE A 435 8.72 -30.76 -7.69
N LYS A 436 9.42 -30.79 -6.56
CA LYS A 436 10.49 -29.84 -6.22
C LYS A 436 11.59 -29.83 -7.28
N ASP A 437 12.03 -30.99 -7.77
CA ASP A 437 13.09 -31.07 -8.77
C ASP A 437 12.64 -30.51 -10.13
N MET A 438 11.37 -30.67 -10.51
CA MET A 438 10.79 -29.99 -11.68
C MET A 438 10.69 -28.46 -11.50
N ILE A 439 10.36 -27.99 -10.29
CA ILE A 439 10.37 -26.55 -9.94
C ILE A 439 11.79 -25.98 -10.00
N ASP A 440 12.79 -26.72 -9.51
CA ASP A 440 14.20 -26.31 -9.51
C ASP A 440 14.78 -26.28 -10.93
N LYS A 441 14.50 -27.31 -11.76
CA LYS A 441 14.75 -27.27 -13.22
C LYS A 441 14.15 -26.02 -13.85
N THR A 442 12.86 -25.76 -13.59
CA THR A 442 12.13 -24.62 -14.14
C THR A 442 12.76 -23.28 -13.77
N ARG A 443 13.17 -23.12 -12.51
CA ARG A 443 13.89 -21.92 -12.06
C ARG A 443 15.23 -21.76 -12.75
N GLU A 444 15.97 -22.85 -12.96
CA GLU A 444 17.23 -22.81 -13.68
C GLU A 444 17.03 -22.48 -15.18
N ILE A 445 15.94 -22.93 -15.83
CA ILE A 445 15.56 -22.48 -17.19
C ILE A 445 15.37 -20.96 -17.23
N VAL A 446 14.48 -20.42 -16.38
CA VAL A 446 14.14 -18.99 -16.40
C VAL A 446 15.37 -18.13 -16.12
N ASN A 447 16.15 -18.46 -15.08
CA ASN A 447 17.35 -17.71 -14.73
C ASN A 447 18.42 -17.80 -15.83
N THR A 448 18.52 -18.93 -16.53
CA THR A 448 19.43 -19.10 -17.67
C THR A 448 19.02 -18.27 -18.89
N ILE A 449 17.71 -18.16 -19.16
CA ILE A 449 17.19 -17.30 -20.24
C ILE A 449 17.40 -15.82 -19.89
N LYS A 450 17.06 -15.41 -18.65
CA LYS A 450 17.21 -14.03 -18.16
C LYS A 450 18.67 -13.57 -18.14
N GLY A 451 19.58 -14.42 -17.69
CA GLY A 451 21.03 -14.16 -17.69
C GLY A 451 21.69 -14.17 -19.07
N SER A 452 20.93 -14.34 -20.17
CA SER A 452 21.47 -14.34 -21.53
C SER A 452 20.64 -13.46 -22.47
N SER A 453 21.26 -12.38 -22.97
CA SER A 453 20.65 -11.50 -23.97
C SER A 453 20.21 -12.24 -25.25
N ILE A 454 20.97 -13.27 -25.66
CA ILE A 454 20.65 -14.11 -26.83
C ILE A 454 19.37 -14.91 -26.59
N LEU A 455 19.26 -15.59 -25.44
CA LEU A 455 18.09 -16.42 -25.11
C LEU A 455 16.85 -15.57 -24.82
N THR A 456 17.01 -14.46 -24.10
CA THR A 456 15.92 -13.48 -23.87
C THR A 456 15.43 -12.89 -25.20
N SER A 457 16.32 -12.53 -26.12
CA SER A 457 15.96 -12.03 -27.45
C SER A 457 15.22 -13.08 -28.30
N PHE A 458 15.67 -14.33 -28.29
CA PHE A 458 14.98 -15.43 -28.98
C PHE A 458 13.55 -15.62 -28.46
N ILE A 459 13.38 -15.69 -27.14
CA ILE A 459 12.07 -15.92 -26.50
C ILE A 459 11.13 -14.72 -26.69
N GLU A 460 11.61 -13.49 -26.51
CA GLU A 460 10.79 -12.29 -26.76
C GLU A 460 10.40 -12.16 -28.23
N LYS A 461 11.28 -12.51 -29.18
CA LYS A 461 10.94 -12.54 -30.61
C LYS A 461 9.86 -13.58 -30.91
N LYS A 462 9.95 -14.79 -30.35
CA LYS A 462 8.91 -15.83 -30.46
C LYS A 462 7.57 -15.35 -29.88
N ARG A 463 7.58 -14.75 -28.69
CA ARG A 463 6.38 -14.20 -28.03
C ARG A 463 5.71 -13.08 -28.83
N LEU A 464 6.48 -12.11 -29.33
CA LEU A 464 5.94 -11.02 -30.16
C LEU A 464 5.36 -11.55 -31.48
N HIS A 465 6.02 -12.53 -32.09
CA HIS A 465 5.57 -13.19 -33.32
C HIS A 465 4.29 -14.03 -33.14
N PHE A 466 4.07 -14.58 -31.94
CA PHE A 466 2.81 -15.21 -31.53
C PHE A 466 1.71 -14.18 -31.26
N ASN A 467 1.99 -13.17 -30.43
CA ASN A 467 1.02 -12.13 -30.09
C ASN A 467 0.48 -11.39 -31.32
N ALA A 468 1.32 -11.20 -32.36
CA ALA A 468 0.93 -10.59 -33.63
C ALA A 468 -0.03 -11.44 -34.50
N ARG A 469 -0.39 -12.66 -34.07
CA ARG A 469 -1.30 -13.58 -34.79
C ARG A 469 -2.57 -13.96 -34.04
N VAL A 470 -2.71 -13.55 -32.77
CA VAL A 470 -3.84 -13.97 -31.92
C VAL A 470 -4.65 -12.76 -31.44
N LYS A 471 -5.98 -12.94 -31.29
CA LYS A 471 -6.90 -11.94 -30.72
C LYS A 471 -6.33 -11.39 -29.40
N LYS A 472 -6.54 -10.09 -29.11
CA LYS A 472 -5.92 -9.36 -27.97
C LYS A 472 -6.03 -10.09 -26.61
N GLN A 473 -7.07 -10.88 -26.42
CA GLN A 473 -7.35 -11.66 -25.21
C GLN A 473 -6.40 -12.86 -25.04
N LYS A 474 -6.14 -13.60 -26.13
CA LYS A 474 -5.26 -14.79 -26.15
C LYS A 474 -3.76 -14.44 -26.29
N GLN A 475 -3.38 -13.15 -26.15
CA GLN A 475 -1.97 -12.69 -26.20
C GLN A 475 -1.21 -12.86 -24.88
N ILE A 476 0.04 -13.31 -24.98
CA ILE A 476 0.95 -13.45 -23.83
C ILE A 476 1.53 -12.06 -23.51
N LYS A 477 0.79 -11.29 -22.71
CA LYS A 477 1.13 -9.91 -22.30
C LYS A 477 2.37 -9.86 -21.38
N ARG A 478 2.46 -10.76 -20.40
CA ARG A 478 3.54 -10.77 -19.38
C ARG A 478 4.81 -11.46 -19.89
N ARG A 479 5.97 -10.92 -19.49
CA ARG A 479 7.30 -11.55 -19.67
C ARG A 479 7.51 -12.68 -18.66
N LEU A 480 8.39 -13.64 -18.96
CA LEU A 480 8.86 -14.64 -17.99
C LEU A 480 9.26 -13.97 -16.65
N LEU A 481 8.90 -14.60 -15.53
CA LEU A 481 9.07 -14.07 -14.17
C LEU A 481 10.08 -14.92 -13.39
N ILE A 482 11.03 -14.28 -12.71
CA ILE A 482 11.99 -14.93 -11.83
C ILE A 482 11.28 -15.35 -10.53
N ASP A 483 11.66 -16.50 -9.97
CA ASP A 483 11.09 -17.00 -8.71
C ASP A 483 11.90 -16.58 -7.48
N VAL A 484 11.27 -15.80 -6.62
CA VAL A 484 11.73 -15.51 -5.25
C VAL A 484 11.40 -16.71 -4.36
N LYS A 485 12.37 -17.63 -4.20
CA LYS A 485 12.25 -18.91 -3.47
C LYS A 485 11.57 -18.82 -2.10
N THR A 486 11.75 -17.70 -1.40
CA THR A 486 11.18 -17.45 -0.06
C THR A 486 9.68 -17.10 -0.09
N ARG A 487 9.06 -16.94 -1.26
CA ARG A 487 7.63 -16.60 -1.41
C ARG A 487 6.97 -17.49 -2.47
N TRP A 488 6.19 -18.47 -2.02
CA TRP A 488 5.51 -19.45 -2.87
C TRP A 488 4.66 -18.84 -4.00
N ASN A 489 4.05 -17.66 -3.77
CA ASN A 489 3.32 -16.88 -4.77
C ASN A 489 4.19 -16.46 -5.97
N SER A 490 5.50 -16.30 -5.78
CA SER A 490 6.46 -16.06 -6.87
C SER A 490 6.72 -17.34 -7.66
N THR A 491 6.78 -18.48 -6.98
CA THR A 491 6.99 -19.80 -7.59
C THR A 491 5.79 -20.14 -8.46
N TYR A 492 4.57 -19.99 -7.94
CA TYR A 492 3.34 -20.13 -8.72
C TYR A 492 3.34 -19.22 -9.97
N LYS A 493 3.68 -17.93 -9.80
CA LYS A 493 3.77 -16.97 -10.92
C LYS A 493 4.82 -17.38 -11.96
N MET A 494 5.96 -17.93 -11.56
CA MET A 494 6.97 -18.46 -12.48
C MET A 494 6.40 -19.66 -13.27
N LEU A 495 5.87 -20.67 -12.57
CA LEU A 495 5.33 -21.90 -13.18
C LEU A 495 4.21 -21.60 -14.17
N HIS A 496 3.19 -20.84 -13.75
CA HIS A 496 2.10 -20.42 -14.62
C HIS A 496 2.61 -19.61 -15.82
N THR A 497 3.59 -18.71 -15.63
CA THR A 497 4.10 -17.90 -16.75
C THR A 497 4.93 -18.72 -17.73
N ILE A 498 5.73 -19.69 -17.28
CA ILE A 498 6.54 -20.51 -18.22
C ILE A 498 5.70 -21.57 -18.95
N SER A 499 4.61 -22.08 -18.36
CA SER A 499 3.66 -22.97 -19.04
C SER A 499 3.11 -22.34 -20.32
N LEU A 500 2.70 -21.07 -20.27
CA LEU A 500 2.30 -20.28 -21.45
C LEU A 500 3.40 -20.15 -22.52
N TYR A 501 4.66 -20.44 -22.18
CA TYR A 501 5.81 -20.39 -23.08
C TYR A 501 6.30 -21.78 -23.51
N ARG A 502 5.67 -22.90 -23.09
CA ARG A 502 6.07 -24.30 -23.37
C ARG A 502 6.61 -24.49 -24.79
N ASN A 503 5.85 -24.03 -25.79
CA ASN A 503 6.22 -24.14 -27.21
C ASN A 503 7.50 -23.33 -27.57
N PHE A 504 7.66 -22.12 -27.05
CA PHE A 504 8.85 -21.29 -27.30
C PHE A 504 10.09 -21.81 -26.57
N ILE A 505 9.91 -22.41 -25.40
CA ILE A 505 10.98 -23.06 -24.62
C ILE A 505 11.43 -24.35 -25.32
N ASN A 506 10.49 -25.16 -25.79
CA ASN A 506 10.80 -26.38 -26.56
C ASN A 506 11.48 -26.04 -27.91
N ASP A 507 11.08 -24.96 -28.58
CA ASP A 507 11.78 -24.42 -29.74
C ASP A 507 13.21 -23.93 -29.42
N LEU A 508 13.41 -23.30 -28.26
CA LEU A 508 14.74 -22.87 -27.78
C LEU A 508 15.64 -24.09 -27.54
N PHE A 509 15.11 -25.15 -26.91
CA PHE A 509 15.86 -26.37 -26.69
C PHE A 509 16.23 -27.09 -28.00
N LYS A 510 15.30 -27.19 -28.96
CA LYS A 510 15.60 -27.68 -30.32
C LYS A 510 16.67 -26.82 -31.01
N SER A 511 16.62 -25.50 -30.84
CA SER A 511 17.53 -24.53 -31.48
C SER A 511 18.88 -24.33 -30.77
N LYS A 512 19.09 -24.85 -29.56
CA LYS A 512 20.29 -24.59 -28.73
C LYS A 512 21.63 -24.94 -29.39
N GLY A 513 21.60 -25.81 -30.42
CA GLY A 513 22.76 -26.16 -31.25
C GLY A 513 23.22 -25.04 -32.19
N THR A 514 22.29 -24.28 -32.76
CA THR A 514 22.54 -23.29 -33.84
C THR A 514 22.58 -21.85 -33.33
N LEU A 515 22.03 -21.55 -32.15
CA LEU A 515 21.96 -20.21 -31.53
C LEU A 515 23.31 -19.59 -31.09
N GLY A 516 24.45 -20.03 -31.63
CA GLY A 516 25.78 -19.50 -31.30
C GLY A 516 26.24 -19.70 -29.85
N LEU A 517 25.49 -20.47 -29.04
CA LEU A 517 25.67 -20.53 -27.59
C LEU A 517 26.98 -21.22 -27.20
N ALA A 518 27.71 -20.61 -26.26
CA ALA A 518 28.91 -21.17 -25.64
C ALA A 518 28.64 -22.57 -25.03
N VAL A 519 29.63 -23.47 -25.13
CA VAL A 519 29.48 -24.89 -24.76
C VAL A 519 29.01 -25.10 -23.32
N LYS A 520 29.48 -24.28 -22.36
CA LYS A 520 29.04 -24.33 -20.95
C LYS A 520 27.54 -24.02 -20.81
N LEU A 521 27.05 -23.00 -21.49
CA LEU A 521 25.64 -22.59 -21.50
C LEU A 521 24.75 -23.63 -22.20
N ARG A 522 25.23 -24.18 -23.32
CA ARG A 522 24.52 -25.24 -24.07
C ARG A 522 24.39 -26.53 -23.25
N ARG A 523 25.45 -26.93 -22.53
CA ARG A 523 25.44 -28.06 -21.58
C ARG A 523 24.53 -27.79 -20.37
N LYS A 524 24.45 -26.55 -19.88
CA LYS A 524 23.50 -26.15 -18.82
C LYS A 524 22.06 -26.38 -19.27
N LEU A 525 21.68 -25.82 -20.43
CA LEU A 525 20.33 -25.98 -21.00
C LEU A 525 19.92 -27.45 -21.15
N THR A 526 20.77 -28.32 -21.70
CA THR A 526 20.45 -29.75 -21.86
C THR A 526 20.26 -30.50 -20.53
N ARG A 527 20.77 -30.00 -19.40
CA ARG A 527 20.55 -30.63 -18.07
C ARG A 527 19.22 -30.27 -17.43
N VAL A 528 18.62 -29.17 -17.84
CA VAL A 528 17.36 -28.62 -17.30
C VAL A 528 16.25 -28.59 -18.34
N GLU A 529 16.38 -29.41 -19.38
CA GLU A 529 15.34 -29.66 -20.36
C GLU A 529 14.25 -30.51 -19.72
N LEU A 530 13.01 -30.03 -19.80
CA LEU A 530 11.82 -30.71 -19.27
C LEU A 530 11.29 -31.69 -20.31
N SER A 531 10.97 -32.92 -19.90
CA SER A 531 10.26 -33.87 -20.77
C SER A 531 8.83 -33.41 -21.07
N THR A 532 8.16 -34.07 -22.02
CA THR A 532 6.72 -33.87 -22.26
C THR A 532 5.93 -34.11 -20.98
N ASP A 533 6.19 -35.23 -20.31
CA ASP A 533 5.55 -35.67 -19.06
C ASP A 533 5.82 -34.71 -17.90
N GLU A 534 7.05 -34.20 -17.77
CA GLU A 534 7.37 -33.17 -16.76
C GLU A 534 6.58 -31.88 -16.99
N TRP A 535 6.40 -31.45 -18.24
CA TRP A 535 5.53 -30.31 -18.56
C TRP A 535 4.07 -30.56 -18.20
N ASP A 536 3.55 -31.75 -18.46
CA ASP A 536 2.14 -32.07 -18.22
C ASP A 536 1.85 -32.28 -16.72
N ILE A 537 2.76 -32.89 -15.97
CA ILE A 537 2.70 -32.89 -14.50
C ILE A 537 2.78 -31.46 -13.97
N LEU A 538 3.70 -30.61 -14.46
CA LEU A 538 3.75 -29.21 -14.06
C LEU A 538 2.43 -28.47 -14.32
N ASN A 539 1.72 -28.76 -15.41
CA ASN A 539 0.41 -28.19 -15.68
C ASN A 539 -0.66 -28.67 -14.67
N LEU A 540 -0.68 -29.96 -14.31
CA LEU A 540 -1.56 -30.47 -13.24
C LEU A 540 -1.30 -29.77 -11.90
N ILE A 541 -0.03 -29.57 -11.54
CA ILE A 541 0.38 -28.86 -10.32
C ILE A 541 -0.01 -27.36 -10.37
N ILE A 542 0.13 -26.69 -11.52
CA ILE A 542 -0.32 -25.29 -11.70
C ILE A 542 -1.84 -25.18 -11.51
N SER A 543 -2.62 -26.11 -12.06
CA SER A 543 -4.08 -26.14 -11.89
C SER A 543 -4.47 -26.39 -10.42
N LEU A 544 -3.81 -27.33 -9.74
CA LEU A 544 -4.06 -27.61 -8.32
C LEU A 544 -3.76 -26.41 -7.41
N LEU A 545 -2.71 -25.65 -7.69
CA LEU A 545 -2.27 -24.53 -6.87
C LEU A 545 -3.00 -23.20 -7.17
N TYR A 546 -3.75 -23.11 -8.27
CA TYR A 546 -4.46 -21.89 -8.66
C TYR A 546 -5.50 -21.40 -7.63
N PRO A 547 -6.32 -22.26 -6.98
CA PRO A 547 -7.22 -21.83 -5.92
C PRO A 547 -6.49 -21.24 -4.71
N PHE A 548 -5.38 -21.85 -4.28
CA PHE A 548 -4.54 -21.32 -3.19
C PHE A 548 -3.97 -19.94 -3.52
N TYR A 549 -3.54 -19.75 -4.77
CA TYR A 549 -2.97 -18.48 -5.24
C TYR A 549 -4.05 -17.39 -5.27
N SER A 550 -5.25 -17.75 -5.74
CA SER A 550 -6.42 -16.87 -5.78
C SER A 550 -6.90 -16.49 -4.39
N ALA A 551 -7.04 -17.46 -3.47
CA ALA A 551 -7.37 -17.22 -2.07
C ALA A 551 -6.34 -16.31 -1.38
N THR A 552 -5.04 -16.52 -1.63
CA THR A 552 -3.99 -15.68 -1.08
C THR A 552 -4.04 -14.25 -1.65
N LYS A 553 -4.35 -14.07 -2.94
CA LYS A 553 -4.57 -12.73 -3.56
C LYS A 553 -5.73 -11.98 -2.90
N VAL A 554 -6.82 -12.68 -2.52
CA VAL A 554 -7.97 -12.09 -1.81
C VAL A 554 -7.60 -11.73 -0.37
N LEU A 555 -6.97 -12.66 0.37
CA LEU A 555 -6.59 -12.47 1.77
C LEU A 555 -5.53 -11.38 1.98
N SER A 556 -4.64 -11.16 1.01
CA SER A 556 -3.61 -10.10 1.06
C SER A 556 -4.09 -8.73 0.53
N ASN A 557 -5.40 -8.52 0.38
CA ASN A 557 -5.95 -7.23 -0.01
C ASN A 557 -6.16 -6.31 1.21
N THR A 558 -6.08 -4.99 0.99
CA THR A 558 -6.25 -3.95 2.02
C THR A 558 -7.42 -3.01 1.75
N LYS A 559 -8.09 -3.12 0.58
CA LYS A 559 -9.19 -2.25 0.16
C LYS A 559 -10.59 -2.68 0.65
N TYR A 560 -10.71 -3.83 1.30
CA TYR A 560 -11.97 -4.34 1.86
C TYR A 560 -11.70 -5.28 3.05
N PRO A 561 -12.71 -5.62 3.87
CA PRO A 561 -12.54 -6.56 4.97
C PRO A 561 -12.27 -7.98 4.45
N THR A 562 -11.12 -8.56 4.80
CA THR A 562 -10.71 -9.89 4.33
C THR A 562 -11.03 -11.03 5.30
N VAL A 563 -11.16 -10.72 6.60
CA VAL A 563 -11.25 -11.74 7.68
C VAL A 563 -12.54 -12.55 7.65
N GLY A 564 -13.68 -11.95 7.27
CA GLY A 564 -14.96 -12.66 7.19
C GLY A 564 -15.01 -13.67 6.03
N SER A 565 -14.35 -13.34 4.92
CA SER A 565 -14.19 -14.23 3.76
C SER A 565 -13.17 -15.36 4.00
N ALA A 566 -12.36 -15.30 5.06
CA ALA A 566 -11.28 -16.26 5.29
C ALA A 566 -11.79 -17.68 5.52
N LEU A 567 -12.86 -17.89 6.30
CA LEU A 567 -13.42 -19.23 6.51
C LEU A 567 -13.99 -19.83 5.22
N TYR A 568 -14.69 -19.02 4.42
CA TYR A 568 -15.23 -19.45 3.13
C TYR A 568 -14.11 -19.94 2.20
N LEU A 569 -13.02 -19.17 2.10
CA LEU A 569 -11.83 -19.57 1.36
C LEU A 569 -11.18 -20.84 1.94
N MET A 570 -11.13 -21.00 3.26
CA MET A 570 -10.57 -22.23 3.86
C MET A 570 -11.43 -23.46 3.54
N LYS A 571 -12.75 -23.38 3.66
CA LYS A 571 -13.64 -24.52 3.35
C LYS A 571 -13.59 -24.90 1.86
N GLY A 572 -13.63 -23.92 0.96
CA GLY A 572 -13.46 -24.18 -0.48
C GLY A 572 -12.08 -24.77 -0.83
N LEU A 573 -11.02 -24.44 -0.10
CA LEU A 573 -9.71 -25.07 -0.27
C LEU A 573 -9.67 -26.51 0.28
N GLU A 574 -10.38 -26.83 1.36
CA GLU A 574 -10.53 -28.22 1.81
C GLU A 574 -11.37 -29.04 0.82
N GLU A 575 -12.49 -28.50 0.32
CA GLU A 575 -13.34 -29.12 -0.71
C GLU A 575 -12.54 -29.40 -2.01
N HIS A 576 -11.72 -28.44 -2.46
CA HIS A 576 -10.80 -28.61 -3.60
C HIS A 576 -9.82 -29.78 -3.42
N LEU A 577 -9.33 -29.99 -2.20
CA LEU A 577 -8.38 -31.05 -1.87
C LEU A 577 -9.05 -32.41 -1.61
N THR A 578 -10.33 -32.43 -1.23
CA THR A 578 -11.08 -33.68 -0.95
C THR A 578 -11.85 -34.21 -2.16
N LYS A 579 -12.16 -33.38 -3.17
CA LYS A 579 -12.67 -33.88 -4.47
C LYS A 579 -11.61 -34.76 -5.13
N GLU A 580 -11.94 -36.02 -5.42
CA GLU A 580 -11.07 -36.92 -6.18
C GLU A 580 -11.06 -36.55 -7.67
N ASP A 581 -9.89 -36.71 -8.31
CA ASP A 581 -9.70 -36.61 -9.76
C ASP A 581 -9.43 -37.99 -10.37
N ASN A 582 -9.53 -38.13 -11.69
CA ASN A 582 -9.17 -39.36 -12.40
C ASN A 582 -7.65 -39.67 -12.39
N ASN A 583 -6.81 -38.76 -11.87
CA ASN A 583 -5.36 -38.87 -11.89
C ASN A 583 -4.80 -39.20 -10.49
N GLU A 584 -4.20 -40.39 -10.34
CA GLU A 584 -3.75 -40.87 -9.03
C GLU A 584 -2.62 -40.04 -8.42
N LEU A 585 -1.66 -39.57 -9.24
CA LEU A 585 -0.57 -38.69 -8.79
C LEU A 585 -1.14 -37.38 -8.22
N LEU A 586 -2.16 -36.82 -8.86
CA LEU A 586 -2.86 -35.61 -8.42
C LEU A 586 -3.61 -35.86 -7.10
N ASN A 587 -4.32 -36.98 -6.97
CA ASN A 587 -4.97 -37.39 -5.71
C ASN A 587 -3.98 -37.60 -4.57
N ASN A 588 -2.84 -38.23 -4.83
CA ASN A 588 -1.82 -38.48 -3.82
C ASN A 588 -1.11 -37.16 -3.41
N PHE A 589 -0.91 -36.22 -4.34
CA PHE A 589 -0.44 -34.88 -3.98
C PHE A 589 -1.50 -34.03 -3.25
N LYS A 590 -2.78 -34.13 -3.62
CA LYS A 590 -3.92 -33.55 -2.87
C LYS A 590 -3.91 -33.99 -1.41
N LYS A 591 -3.75 -35.30 -1.13
CA LYS A 591 -3.64 -35.85 0.23
C LYS A 591 -2.46 -35.23 1.02
N ILE A 592 -1.32 -35.00 0.37
CA ILE A 592 -0.15 -34.37 1.00
C ILE A 592 -0.42 -32.90 1.37
N ILE A 593 -1.04 -32.12 0.47
CA ILE A 593 -1.46 -30.74 0.80
C ILE A 593 -2.53 -30.75 1.89
N LEU A 594 -3.52 -31.67 1.84
CA LEU A 594 -4.60 -31.76 2.82
C LEU A 594 -4.09 -32.04 4.23
N ASN A 595 -3.12 -32.95 4.39
CA ASN A 595 -2.51 -33.22 5.68
C ASN A 595 -1.83 -31.97 6.28
N LYS A 596 -1.14 -31.17 5.46
CA LYS A 596 -0.58 -29.87 5.90
C LYS A 596 -1.65 -28.81 6.12
N PHE A 597 -2.69 -28.78 5.29
CA PHE A 597 -3.82 -27.87 5.44
C PHE A 597 -4.51 -28.06 6.79
N ARG A 598 -4.82 -29.30 7.17
CA ARG A 598 -5.41 -29.62 8.48
C ARG A 598 -4.49 -29.22 9.63
N GLN A 599 -3.19 -29.56 9.54
CA GLN A 599 -2.16 -29.19 10.52
C GLN A 599 -2.06 -27.68 10.79
N TYR A 600 -2.24 -26.83 9.77
CA TYR A 600 -2.13 -25.37 9.92
C TYR A 600 -3.46 -24.64 10.11
N ILE A 601 -4.58 -25.16 9.59
CA ILE A 601 -5.89 -24.49 9.61
C ILE A 601 -6.81 -25.05 10.70
N ILE A 602 -6.98 -26.38 10.77
CA ILE A 602 -8.04 -27.03 11.57
C ILE A 602 -7.57 -27.37 12.98
N ASP A 603 -6.34 -27.88 13.10
CA ASP A 603 -5.75 -28.28 14.39
C ASP A 603 -5.43 -27.05 15.27
N ASP A 604 -5.32 -25.87 14.66
CA ASP A 604 -5.26 -24.56 15.34
C ASP A 604 -6.67 -24.09 15.74
N VAL A 605 -7.30 -24.85 16.65
CA VAL A 605 -8.73 -24.77 17.01
C VAL A 605 -9.14 -23.38 17.54
N GLU A 606 -8.28 -22.68 18.28
CA GLU A 606 -8.61 -21.30 18.73
C GLU A 606 -8.74 -20.37 17.52
N GLN A 607 -7.74 -20.34 16.64
CA GLN A 607 -7.75 -19.49 15.46
C GLN A 607 -8.88 -19.87 14.50
N PHE A 608 -9.17 -21.16 14.33
CA PHE A 608 -10.27 -21.60 13.47
C PHE A 608 -11.64 -21.17 14.02
N ASN A 609 -11.86 -21.26 15.33
CA ASN A 609 -13.09 -20.76 15.97
C ASN A 609 -13.16 -19.22 15.96
N THR A 610 -12.02 -18.52 16.09
CA THR A 610 -11.93 -17.06 15.91
C THR A 610 -12.33 -16.64 14.49
N LEU A 611 -11.90 -17.36 13.45
CA LEU A 611 -12.37 -17.11 12.08
C LEU A 611 -13.87 -17.35 11.94
N LYS A 612 -14.45 -18.38 12.56
CA LYS A 612 -15.91 -18.62 12.54
C LYS A 612 -16.71 -17.48 13.16
N LEU A 613 -16.22 -16.93 14.28
CA LEU A 613 -16.83 -15.76 14.94
C LEU A 613 -16.88 -14.54 14.02
N TYR A 614 -15.78 -14.21 13.33
CA TYR A 614 -15.77 -13.08 12.40
C TYR A 614 -16.55 -13.35 11.11
N SER A 615 -16.52 -14.59 10.61
CA SER A 615 -17.24 -15.01 9.41
C SER A 615 -18.75 -14.88 9.55
N TYR A 616 -19.31 -15.01 10.76
CA TYR A 616 -20.74 -14.84 11.02
C TYR A 616 -21.28 -13.44 10.64
N PHE A 617 -20.42 -12.41 10.63
CA PHE A 617 -20.80 -11.03 10.29
C PHE A 617 -20.57 -10.66 8.82
N ASP A 618 -20.05 -11.58 8.00
CA ASP A 618 -19.81 -11.43 6.55
C ASP A 618 -20.81 -12.34 5.81
N PRO A 619 -21.63 -11.86 4.86
CA PRO A 619 -22.60 -12.71 4.15
C PRO A 619 -21.96 -13.93 3.46
N THR A 620 -20.73 -13.79 2.97
CA THR A 620 -19.93 -14.88 2.37
C THR A 620 -19.50 -15.87 3.45
N GLY A 621 -18.92 -15.37 4.55
CA GLY A 621 -18.47 -16.15 5.69
C GLY A 621 -19.61 -16.90 6.40
N PHE A 622 -20.77 -16.26 6.54
CA PHE A 622 -21.97 -16.82 7.15
C PHE A 622 -22.52 -17.99 6.31
N SER A 623 -22.47 -17.85 4.97
CA SER A 623 -22.85 -18.94 4.06
C SER A 623 -21.92 -20.16 4.13
N ALA A 624 -20.70 -20.01 4.68
CA ALA A 624 -19.76 -21.10 4.94
C ALA A 624 -19.98 -21.79 6.30
N LEU A 625 -20.74 -21.19 7.23
CA LEU A 625 -21.00 -21.79 8.54
C LEU A 625 -22.13 -22.81 8.44
N THR A 626 -21.91 -24.01 8.97
CA THR A 626 -23.01 -24.97 9.18
C THR A 626 -23.96 -24.46 10.27
N ARG A 627 -25.22 -24.91 10.27
CA ARG A 627 -26.22 -24.51 11.29
C ARG A 627 -25.74 -24.75 12.74
N GLY A 628 -24.99 -25.83 12.99
CA GLY A 628 -24.39 -26.10 14.30
C GLY A 628 -23.26 -25.12 14.67
N GLU A 629 -22.48 -24.65 13.69
CA GLU A 629 -21.48 -23.60 13.89
C GLU A 629 -22.13 -22.24 14.12
N GLN A 630 -23.17 -21.86 13.34
CA GLN A 630 -23.97 -20.65 13.53
C GLN A 630 -24.54 -20.59 14.96
N THR A 631 -25.28 -21.63 15.39
CA THR A 631 -25.82 -21.75 16.75
C THR A 631 -24.74 -21.77 17.84
N THR A 632 -23.47 -22.06 17.51
CA THR A 632 -22.34 -21.96 18.45
C THR A 632 -21.80 -20.55 18.52
N VAL A 633 -21.61 -19.89 17.38
CA VAL A 633 -21.17 -18.49 17.30
C VAL A 633 -22.19 -17.55 17.93
N GLU A 634 -23.49 -17.75 17.71
CA GLU A 634 -24.59 -17.03 18.40
C GLU A 634 -24.48 -17.08 19.93
N ARG A 635 -24.13 -18.25 20.49
CA ARG A 635 -23.94 -18.44 21.93
C ARG A 635 -22.71 -17.69 22.44
N GLU A 636 -21.60 -17.68 21.69
CA GLU A 636 -20.41 -16.91 22.06
C GLU A 636 -20.64 -15.39 21.93
N ILE A 637 -21.31 -14.92 20.87
CA ILE A 637 -21.75 -13.51 20.74
C ILE A 637 -22.62 -13.12 21.93
N THR A 638 -23.58 -13.97 22.32
CA THR A 638 -24.46 -13.72 23.48
C THR A 638 -23.68 -13.63 24.80
N LYS A 639 -22.65 -14.46 25.00
CA LYS A 639 -21.75 -14.36 26.17
C LYS A 639 -20.94 -13.07 26.16
N LEU A 640 -20.31 -12.73 25.02
CA LEU A 640 -19.52 -11.51 24.85
C LEU A 640 -20.37 -10.26 25.14
N HIS A 641 -21.59 -10.21 24.59
CA HIS A 641 -22.55 -9.13 24.85
C HIS A 641 -22.89 -9.03 26.35
N LYS A 642 -23.21 -10.14 27.03
CA LYS A 642 -23.48 -10.14 28.48
C LYS A 642 -22.30 -9.66 29.31
N ASN A 643 -21.06 -9.97 28.91
CA ASN A 643 -19.85 -9.53 29.61
C ASN A 643 -19.60 -8.02 29.44
N VAL A 644 -19.87 -7.46 28.25
CA VAL A 644 -19.76 -6.01 27.99
C VAL A 644 -20.80 -5.21 28.78
N PHE A 645 -22.06 -5.66 28.80
CA PHE A 645 -23.11 -4.92 29.49
C PHE A 645 -23.01 -5.03 31.02
N SER A 646 -22.72 -6.22 31.56
CA SER A 646 -22.56 -6.38 33.02
C SER A 646 -21.32 -5.65 33.58
N SER A 647 -20.27 -5.42 32.79
CA SER A 647 -19.16 -4.54 33.19
C SER A 647 -19.54 -3.04 33.15
N SER A 648 -20.44 -2.62 32.26
CA SER A 648 -20.96 -1.24 32.22
C SER A 648 -21.91 -0.89 33.38
N GLU A 649 -22.72 -1.84 33.85
CA GLU A 649 -23.60 -1.63 35.01
C GLU A 649 -22.80 -1.52 36.32
N ASN A 650 -21.70 -2.29 36.44
CA ASN A 650 -20.81 -2.20 37.59
C ASN A 650 -20.01 -0.89 37.65
N SER A 651 -19.68 -0.26 36.50
CA SER A 651 -19.00 1.04 36.51
C SER A 651 -19.95 2.18 36.95
N SER A 652 -21.17 2.22 36.42
CA SER A 652 -22.18 3.24 36.75
C SER A 652 -22.73 3.14 38.18
N SER A 653 -22.85 1.93 38.73
CA SER A 653 -23.20 1.74 40.15
C SER A 653 -22.08 2.14 41.11
N SER A 654 -20.81 1.93 40.72
CA SER A 654 -19.64 2.39 41.50
C SER A 654 -19.61 3.92 41.65
N SER A 655 -19.84 4.67 40.57
CA SER A 655 -19.92 6.14 40.62
C SER A 655 -21.02 6.65 41.56
N ASN A 656 -22.21 6.01 41.51
CA ASN A 656 -23.35 6.37 42.36
C ASN A 656 -23.13 6.05 43.85
N GLN A 657 -22.36 5.01 44.19
CA GLN A 657 -21.97 4.73 45.58
C GLN A 657 -20.92 5.71 46.12
N GLN A 658 -20.12 6.33 45.24
CA GLN A 658 -19.09 7.28 45.66
C GLN A 658 -19.61 8.71 45.85
N MET A 659 -20.69 9.10 45.14
CA MET A 659 -21.44 10.32 45.48
C MET A 659 -22.19 10.19 46.81
N LYS A 660 -22.89 9.07 47.06
CA LYS A 660 -23.63 8.79 48.32
C LYS A 660 -22.77 8.50 49.56
N LYS A 661 -21.53 9.00 49.57
CA LYS A 661 -20.63 9.07 50.73
C LYS A 661 -20.04 10.47 50.96
N ASN A 662 -20.37 11.42 50.11
CA ASN A 662 -19.99 12.84 50.20
C ASN A 662 -21.23 13.77 50.34
N GLU A 663 -22.40 13.17 50.59
CA GLU A 663 -23.63 13.78 51.11
C GLU A 663 -23.91 13.20 52.51
#